data_AF-A0AA95F0K3-F1
#
_entry.id   AF-A0AA95F0K3-F1
#
_cell.length_a   1.000
_cell.length_b   1.000
_cell.length_c   1.000
_cell.angle_alpha   90.00
_cell.angle_beta   90.00
_cell.angle_gamma   90.00
#
_symmetry.space_group_name_H-M   'P 1'
#
loop_
_entity.id
_entity.type
_entity.pdbx_description
1 polymer ?
#
loop_
_entity_poly.entity_id
_entity_poly.type
_entity_poly.pdbx_seq_one_letter_code
_entity_poly.pdbx_strand_id
1 'polypeptide(L)'
;MQFQRLKLVGFKSFVDAAEVQIESGLTGVVGPNGCGKSNVLESLRWVMGANSAKAMRGQGMDDVIFAGASGRPPRSHAEVVLTIDNAQKRAPQPFTDSPVLEVSRRIDRGQGSTYRINGKEVRARDVQLLFADASTGANSPALVRQGQISELIAAKPQNRRRILEEAGGVAGLHTRRHEAELRLKAAETNLDRLDDIGRELETALNRLKREARQAEKYKKISAEIRALQAALLYVRWNDAKAAAEVAAQELRDADRAVAEASAAATKAEAEALKAQDAMKPAREEDAVASALLHRATLERDRLDMAEQAARAEVDRLKAEAARIHADVEREERMAADAQRELDRLDHELTRLKAEIAAAPERGPELEKALLVAEDARKAADGEVERLAGTLAAVEARANAESARKRDAEARLARVVGQFEQAKREREALGPLETPELAVARTALEAAQAELTAAREAVEAAEAARGDLARAEAEARTAARAAEDRLGRLQTEARGLAQLLVTGKRDHPPALDKVSAAKGYEAALAAALGDDLDAALDARAAAHWAGADAPSPVWPQGVAPLAAHVSAPAELAARLALCVVASQAEAPRLAKTLPTGARLVTVEGDLYRWDGFVSRAEAPRPAAVRLAQRTRLAELEAEIDTGKPALEAAQTAQKTATEAFRAAEEAVKTARLKPFVADKAVTAGRDRVESLMRDQTRREARAQALDETVARLDGEVAEAKAALEAAQSVEAPSETIAGLRDELAAARVAADAARQAAQTARSTRDEEARDRAGREQRLGSLGRAHEGWAGRSKESAARVAALGKDADKTAALLKQAEIAPQGFAEQRSTLMDSLIAAETRKSAAAEALSLAESTAGDSDRASRAAEAAAGTAREARAGLAARAEAASERLVEAEAVLRETAQMSPDELGQKLLDDAIARPRDTAGAESLLSGLEREREALGAVNLRAEEEAAEYGERLGAMKSERIDLTQAIAKLRDGIDELNAEGRERLVAAFDVINANFKALFEALFGGGQAELKLVESDDPLEAGLEIYACPPGKRLSVMSLMSGGEQALTAAALIFGVFLANPAPVCVLDEVDAPLDDANVDRFCRMLHEMRSRTDTRFIVITHNPVTMSRMDRLYGVTMPERGMSQLVSVNLNQAEQIVAA
;
A
#
# COMPACT_ATOMS: atom_id res chain seq x y z
N MET A 1 29.85 -26.94 2.58
CA MET A 1 30.47 -27.55 1.39
C MET A 1 31.98 -27.45 1.56
N GLN A 2 32.75 -28.53 1.50
CA GLN A 2 34.22 -28.50 1.69
C GLN A 2 34.97 -29.06 0.46
N PHE A 3 36.05 -28.41 0.03
CA PHE A 3 36.77 -28.82 -1.19
C PHE A 3 37.77 -29.92 -0.83
N GLN A 4 37.59 -31.12 -1.40
CA GLN A 4 38.43 -32.27 -1.07
C GLN A 4 39.57 -32.45 -2.06
N ARG A 5 39.28 -32.34 -3.36
CA ARG A 5 40.22 -32.72 -4.40
C ARG A 5 40.04 -31.91 -5.67
N LEU A 6 41.18 -31.56 -6.28
CA LEU A 6 41.27 -30.93 -7.60
C LEU A 6 42.04 -31.84 -8.56
N LYS A 7 41.42 -32.17 -9.69
CA LYS A 7 42.05 -32.95 -10.76
C LYS A 7 42.15 -32.11 -12.03
N LEU A 8 43.33 -32.10 -12.64
CA LEU A 8 43.64 -31.35 -13.86
C LEU A 8 44.11 -32.30 -14.95
N VAL A 9 43.58 -32.17 -16.16
CA VAL A 9 44.03 -32.94 -17.33
C VAL A 9 44.08 -32.04 -18.56
N GLY A 10 45.24 -31.96 -19.21
CA GLY A 10 45.42 -31.17 -20.44
C GLY A 10 45.29 -29.65 -20.26
N PHE A 11 45.29 -29.17 -19.02
CA PHE A 11 45.05 -27.77 -18.66
C PHE A 11 46.36 -26.99 -18.60
N LYS A 12 46.52 -26.02 -19.52
CA LYS A 12 47.74 -25.21 -19.72
C LYS A 12 48.98 -26.10 -19.71
N SER A 13 49.90 -25.92 -18.76
CA SER A 13 51.15 -26.68 -18.71
C SER A 13 51.02 -28.10 -18.13
N PHE A 14 49.85 -28.50 -17.58
CA PHE A 14 49.60 -29.84 -17.05
C PHE A 14 49.05 -30.78 -18.13
N VAL A 15 49.94 -31.44 -18.87
CA VAL A 15 49.59 -32.29 -20.03
C VAL A 15 49.02 -33.65 -19.62
N ASP A 16 49.57 -34.24 -18.56
CA ASP A 16 49.15 -35.51 -17.98
C ASP A 16 48.30 -35.26 -16.72
N ALA A 17 47.52 -36.25 -16.30
CA ALA A 17 46.58 -36.07 -15.20
C ALA A 17 47.33 -35.77 -13.88
N ALA A 18 47.08 -34.60 -13.31
CA ALA A 18 47.63 -34.15 -12.04
C ALA A 18 46.51 -34.02 -11.00
N GLU A 19 46.77 -34.47 -9.78
CA GLU A 19 45.80 -34.49 -8.68
C GLU A 19 46.39 -33.77 -7.47
N VAL A 20 45.65 -32.78 -6.96
CA VAL A 20 46.00 -32.02 -5.76
C VAL A 20 44.98 -32.35 -4.69
N GLN A 21 45.42 -32.97 -3.59
CA GLN A 21 44.59 -33.22 -2.42
C GLN A 21 44.55 -31.95 -1.56
N ILE A 22 43.34 -31.48 -1.26
CA ILE A 22 43.09 -30.26 -0.47
C ILE A 22 42.70 -30.71 0.92
N GLU A 23 43.67 -30.81 1.83
CA GLU A 23 43.47 -31.26 3.21
C GLU A 23 43.43 -30.08 4.21
N SER A 24 43.05 -30.34 5.46
CA SER A 24 43.08 -29.32 6.52
C SER A 24 44.50 -28.85 6.83
N GLY A 25 44.67 -27.56 7.08
CA GLY A 25 45.96 -26.91 7.38
C GLY A 25 46.49 -26.04 6.24
N LEU A 26 47.80 -25.77 6.28
CA LEU A 26 48.53 -24.95 5.31
C LEU A 26 49.22 -25.84 4.27
N THR A 27 48.83 -25.70 3.00
CA THR A 27 49.42 -26.41 1.86
C THR A 27 50.17 -25.42 0.98
N GLY A 28 51.49 -25.55 0.86
CA GLY A 28 52.30 -24.72 -0.04
C GLY A 28 52.42 -25.33 -1.44
N VAL A 29 52.36 -24.51 -2.50
CA VAL A 29 52.67 -24.92 -3.88
C VAL A 29 53.91 -24.14 -4.35
N VAL A 30 55.00 -24.84 -4.62
CA VAL A 30 56.34 -24.26 -4.77
C VAL A 30 57.03 -24.74 -6.04
N GLY A 31 58.01 -23.99 -6.56
CA GLY A 31 58.74 -24.34 -7.78
C GLY A 31 59.35 -23.12 -8.48
N PRO A 32 60.22 -23.31 -9.49
CA PRO A 32 60.88 -22.20 -10.19
C PRO A 32 59.90 -21.26 -10.90
N ASN A 33 60.31 -20.01 -11.15
CA ASN A 33 59.45 -19.06 -11.87
C ASN A 33 59.19 -19.53 -13.31
N GLY A 34 57.93 -19.46 -13.74
CA GLY A 34 57.50 -19.96 -15.04
C GLY A 34 57.17 -21.46 -15.12
N CYS A 35 57.26 -22.22 -14.02
CA CYS A 35 56.95 -23.66 -14.03
C CYS A 35 55.45 -24.02 -14.01
N GLY A 36 54.54 -23.03 -14.04
CA GLY A 36 53.09 -23.25 -14.10
C GLY A 36 52.34 -23.31 -12.76
N LYS A 37 52.94 -22.83 -11.66
CA LYS A 37 52.33 -22.87 -10.30
C LYS A 37 50.96 -22.19 -10.23
N SER A 38 50.85 -20.97 -10.74
CA SER A 38 49.61 -20.20 -10.73
C SER A 38 48.49 -20.84 -11.59
N ASN A 39 48.82 -21.80 -12.47
CA ASN A 39 47.81 -22.53 -13.25
C ASN A 39 46.92 -23.40 -12.33
N VAL A 40 47.38 -23.77 -11.12
CA VAL A 40 46.57 -24.48 -10.13
C VAL A 40 45.44 -23.59 -9.60
N LEU A 41 45.75 -22.35 -9.19
CA LEU A 41 44.73 -21.36 -8.80
C LEU A 41 43.77 -21.04 -9.97
N GLU A 42 44.33 -20.85 -11.16
CA GLU A 42 43.53 -20.56 -12.36
C GLU A 42 42.55 -21.68 -12.68
N SER A 43 42.95 -22.95 -12.56
CA SER A 43 42.07 -24.09 -12.80
C SER A 43 40.86 -24.12 -11.86
N LEU A 44 41.05 -23.77 -10.58
CA LEU A 44 39.97 -23.65 -9.60
C LEU A 44 39.00 -22.54 -10.03
N ARG A 45 39.51 -21.35 -10.37
CA ARG A 45 38.66 -20.24 -10.85
C ARG A 45 37.91 -20.60 -12.13
N TRP A 46 38.56 -21.34 -13.02
CA TRP A 46 37.98 -21.75 -14.29
C TRP A 46 36.83 -22.75 -14.13
N VAL A 47 36.98 -23.77 -13.30
CA VAL A 47 35.91 -24.74 -13.02
C VAL A 47 34.75 -24.11 -12.23
N MET A 48 35.04 -23.11 -11.39
CA MET A 48 34.03 -22.36 -10.62
C MET A 48 33.32 -21.24 -11.42
N GLY A 49 33.55 -21.14 -12.73
CA GLY A 49 32.74 -20.29 -13.61
C GLY A 49 33.43 -19.05 -14.20
N ALA A 50 34.76 -18.90 -14.10
CA ALA A 50 35.47 -17.80 -14.76
C ALA A 50 35.42 -17.93 -16.30
N ASN A 51 34.70 -17.02 -16.98
CA ASN A 51 34.51 -17.07 -18.44
C ASN A 51 35.32 -16.01 -19.21
N SER A 52 36.16 -15.21 -18.54
CA SER A 52 37.01 -14.22 -19.22
C SER A 52 38.40 -14.80 -19.51
N ALA A 53 38.78 -14.85 -20.78
CA ALA A 53 40.13 -15.29 -21.21
C ALA A 53 41.23 -14.42 -20.56
N LYS A 54 40.98 -13.11 -20.44
CA LYS A 54 41.88 -12.17 -19.75
C LYS A 54 42.04 -12.50 -18.26
N ALA A 55 40.97 -12.92 -17.59
CA ALA A 55 41.01 -13.33 -16.18
C ALA A 55 41.80 -14.64 -15.97
N MET A 56 41.92 -15.43 -17.03
CA MET A 56 42.67 -16.68 -17.13
C MET A 56 44.07 -16.48 -17.77
N ARG A 57 44.56 -15.23 -17.90
CA ARG A 57 45.85 -14.87 -18.50
C ARG A 57 46.06 -15.46 -19.93
N GLY A 58 45.00 -15.48 -20.74
CA GLY A 58 45.02 -15.87 -22.16
C GLY A 58 44.36 -14.83 -23.06
N GLN A 59 44.56 -14.93 -24.38
CA GLN A 59 43.90 -14.07 -25.37
C GLN A 59 42.54 -14.63 -25.80
N GLY A 60 42.43 -15.95 -25.90
CA GLY A 60 41.20 -16.70 -26.14
C GLY A 60 40.93 -17.75 -25.06
N MET A 61 39.69 -18.24 -24.97
CA MET A 61 39.35 -19.27 -23.98
C MET A 61 40.00 -20.63 -24.30
N ASP A 62 40.29 -20.90 -25.58
CA ASP A 62 41.00 -22.11 -26.02
C ASP A 62 42.46 -22.15 -25.53
N ASP A 63 43.02 -21.03 -25.10
CA ASP A 63 44.39 -20.92 -24.56
C ASP A 63 44.56 -21.60 -23.19
N VAL A 64 43.46 -22.07 -22.58
CA VAL A 64 43.52 -22.93 -21.39
C VAL A 64 43.85 -24.39 -21.74
N ILE A 65 43.74 -24.77 -23.02
CA ILE A 65 44.11 -26.11 -23.51
C ILE A 65 45.62 -26.12 -23.80
N PHE A 66 46.30 -27.20 -23.41
CA PHE A 66 47.72 -27.36 -23.74
C PHE A 66 47.99 -27.24 -25.26
N ALA A 67 48.76 -26.21 -25.64
CA ALA A 67 49.03 -25.84 -27.02
C ALA A 67 50.14 -26.69 -27.71
N GLY A 68 50.75 -27.65 -27.00
CA GLY A 68 51.84 -28.49 -27.50
C GLY A 68 53.22 -28.00 -27.04
N ALA A 69 54.19 -28.92 -26.98
CA ALA A 69 55.60 -28.62 -26.69
C ALA A 69 56.52 -29.45 -27.61
N SER A 70 57.82 -29.13 -27.66
CA SER A 70 58.79 -29.67 -28.62
C SER A 70 58.91 -31.21 -28.69
N GLY A 71 58.37 -31.96 -27.72
CA GLY A 71 58.33 -33.42 -27.70
C GLY A 71 56.93 -34.05 -27.57
N ARG A 72 55.84 -33.27 -27.47
CA ARG A 72 54.47 -33.79 -27.32
C ARG A 72 53.42 -32.99 -28.11
N PRO A 73 52.48 -33.66 -28.79
CA PRO A 73 51.46 -32.97 -29.59
C PRO A 73 50.48 -32.17 -28.71
N PRO A 74 49.87 -31.11 -29.25
CA PRO A 74 48.80 -30.37 -28.57
C PRO A 74 47.65 -31.29 -28.17
N ARG A 75 47.02 -31.01 -27.03
CA ARG A 75 45.78 -31.72 -26.64
C ARG A 75 44.59 -31.08 -27.37
N SER A 76 43.58 -31.89 -27.67
CA SER A 76 42.31 -31.40 -28.25
C SER A 76 41.38 -30.81 -27.20
N HIS A 77 41.57 -31.17 -25.93
CA HIS A 77 40.71 -30.74 -24.83
C HIS A 77 41.48 -30.57 -23.54
N ALA A 78 40.89 -29.78 -22.63
CA ALA A 78 41.30 -29.67 -21.24
C ALA A 78 40.10 -29.92 -20.33
N GLU A 79 40.32 -30.60 -19.22
CA GLU A 79 39.30 -30.90 -18.23
C GLU A 79 39.84 -30.64 -16.83
N VAL A 80 39.03 -29.93 -16.04
CA VAL A 80 39.29 -29.69 -14.62
C VAL A 80 38.08 -30.18 -13.84
N VAL A 81 38.33 -30.98 -12.81
CA VAL A 81 37.30 -31.57 -11.95
C VAL A 81 37.56 -31.19 -10.51
N LEU A 82 36.55 -30.62 -9.86
CA LEU A 82 36.56 -30.26 -8.45
C LEU A 82 35.57 -31.15 -7.69
N THR A 83 36.08 -31.89 -6.71
CA THR A 83 35.26 -32.72 -5.82
C THR A 83 35.00 -31.98 -4.51
N ILE A 84 33.72 -31.85 -4.16
CA ILE A 84 33.24 -31.09 -3.02
C ILE A 84 32.40 -32.00 -2.13
N ASP A 85 32.69 -31.98 -0.85
CA ASP A 85 31.88 -32.61 0.19
C ASP A 85 30.66 -31.74 0.52
N ASN A 86 29.47 -32.30 0.38
CA ASN A 86 28.20 -31.67 0.71
C ASN A 86 27.43 -32.45 1.79
N ALA A 87 28.12 -33.16 2.70
CA ALA A 87 27.49 -33.87 3.82
C ALA A 87 26.57 -32.98 4.69
N GLN A 88 26.85 -31.67 4.75
CA GLN A 88 26.04 -30.68 5.47
C GLN A 88 24.83 -30.13 4.67
N LYS A 89 24.53 -30.68 3.48
CA LYS A 89 23.39 -30.30 2.61
C LYS A 89 23.24 -28.80 2.34
N ARG A 90 24.35 -28.10 2.10
CA ARG A 90 24.35 -26.64 1.86
C ARG A 90 24.21 -26.26 0.38
N ALA A 91 24.18 -27.22 -0.54
CA ALA A 91 24.00 -26.95 -1.97
C ALA A 91 22.54 -26.54 -2.32
N PRO A 92 22.33 -25.62 -3.28
CA PRO A 92 21.01 -25.21 -3.74
C PRO A 92 20.30 -26.33 -4.49
N GLN A 93 18.96 -26.26 -4.55
CA GLN A 93 18.17 -27.20 -5.37
C GLN A 93 18.55 -27.06 -6.86
N PRO A 94 18.68 -28.17 -7.61
CA PRO A 94 18.31 -29.55 -7.28
C PRO A 94 19.40 -30.39 -6.59
N PHE A 95 20.55 -29.81 -6.22
CA PHE A 95 21.75 -30.56 -5.81
C PHE A 95 21.88 -30.77 -4.29
N THR A 96 20.96 -30.22 -3.49
CA THR A 96 20.96 -30.24 -2.02
C THR A 96 21.17 -31.62 -1.40
N ASP A 97 20.53 -32.65 -1.96
CA ASP A 97 20.54 -34.02 -1.39
C ASP A 97 21.72 -34.88 -1.82
N SER A 98 22.62 -34.38 -2.68
CA SER A 98 23.83 -35.12 -3.07
C SER A 98 24.93 -34.96 -2.00
N PRO A 99 25.45 -36.05 -1.40
CA PRO A 99 26.44 -35.97 -0.33
C PRO A 99 27.82 -35.55 -0.82
N VAL A 100 28.15 -35.83 -2.08
CA VAL A 100 29.38 -35.37 -2.76
C VAL A 100 28.97 -34.75 -4.09
N LEU A 101 29.57 -33.61 -4.43
CA LEU A 101 29.38 -32.91 -5.69
C LEU A 101 30.68 -32.95 -6.49
N GLU A 102 30.60 -33.40 -7.73
CA GLU A 102 31.68 -33.34 -8.69
C GLU A 102 31.34 -32.31 -9.76
N VAL A 103 32.02 -31.16 -9.71
CA VAL A 103 31.86 -30.10 -10.71
C VAL A 103 33.02 -30.20 -11.69
N SER A 104 32.72 -30.45 -12.95
CA SER A 104 33.73 -30.49 -14.01
C SER A 104 33.44 -29.45 -15.07
N ARG A 105 34.52 -28.89 -15.61
CA ARG A 105 34.49 -28.05 -16.80
C ARG A 105 35.45 -28.64 -17.80
N ARG A 106 34.94 -28.91 -19.00
CA ARG A 106 35.71 -29.42 -20.11
C ARG A 106 35.58 -28.48 -21.29
N ILE A 107 36.68 -28.19 -21.96
CA ILE A 107 36.69 -27.40 -23.19
C ILE A 107 37.37 -28.20 -24.29
N ASP A 108 36.73 -28.28 -25.44
CA ASP A 108 37.26 -28.88 -26.65
C ASP A 108 37.54 -27.74 -27.64
N ARG A 109 38.72 -27.77 -28.27
CA ARG A 109 39.23 -26.67 -29.10
C ARG A 109 38.24 -26.33 -30.23
N GLY A 110 37.82 -25.07 -30.33
CA GLY A 110 36.87 -24.58 -31.32
C GLY A 110 35.39 -24.98 -31.12
N GLN A 111 35.06 -25.81 -30.11
CA GLN A 111 33.68 -26.23 -29.82
C GLN A 111 33.11 -25.61 -28.53
N GLY A 112 33.93 -24.86 -27.79
CA GLY A 112 33.50 -24.16 -26.57
C GLY A 112 33.58 -25.03 -25.32
N SER A 113 33.30 -24.42 -24.16
CA SER A 113 33.40 -25.09 -22.86
C SER A 113 32.05 -25.63 -22.39
N THR A 114 32.03 -26.88 -21.97
CA THR A 114 30.89 -27.57 -21.37
C THR A 114 31.09 -27.71 -19.87
N TYR A 115 30.05 -27.41 -19.09
CA TYR A 115 30.04 -27.59 -17.65
C TYR A 115 29.20 -28.81 -17.29
N ARG A 116 29.66 -29.59 -16.32
CA ARG A 116 28.90 -30.72 -15.76
C ARG A 116 28.92 -30.69 -14.25
N ILE A 117 27.80 -31.04 -13.63
CA ILE A 117 27.69 -31.32 -12.19
C ILE A 117 27.20 -32.75 -12.05
N ASN A 118 27.95 -33.59 -11.34
CA ASN A 118 27.67 -35.02 -11.17
C ASN A 118 27.41 -35.73 -12.51
N GLY A 119 28.17 -35.37 -13.55
CA GLY A 119 28.06 -35.94 -14.90
C GLY A 119 26.96 -35.36 -15.81
N LYS A 120 26.05 -34.53 -15.31
CA LYS A 120 24.99 -33.89 -16.11
C LYS A 120 25.43 -32.53 -16.65
N GLU A 121 25.19 -32.25 -17.93
CA GLU A 121 25.50 -30.96 -18.53
C GLU A 121 24.60 -29.85 -17.97
N VAL A 122 25.24 -28.77 -17.55
CA VAL A 122 24.59 -27.61 -16.93
C VAL A 122 25.11 -26.33 -17.58
N ARG A 123 24.36 -25.23 -17.46
CA ARG A 123 24.82 -23.95 -18.02
C ARG A 123 25.91 -23.35 -17.14
N ALA A 124 26.81 -22.58 -17.74
CA ALA A 124 27.85 -21.86 -17.02
C ALA A 124 27.28 -20.97 -15.89
N ARG A 125 26.09 -20.41 -16.11
CA ARG A 125 25.38 -19.57 -15.15
C ARG A 125 24.87 -20.35 -13.94
N ASP A 126 24.44 -21.60 -14.13
CA ASP A 126 23.97 -22.46 -13.04
C ASP A 126 25.14 -22.86 -12.12
N VAL A 127 26.33 -23.09 -12.70
CA VAL A 127 27.57 -23.32 -11.93
C VAL A 127 27.99 -22.07 -11.18
N GLN A 128 27.88 -20.88 -11.79
CA GLN A 128 28.16 -19.62 -11.10
C GLN A 128 27.22 -19.39 -9.92
N LEU A 129 25.93 -19.71 -10.06
CA LEU A 129 24.95 -19.62 -8.98
C LEU A 129 25.28 -20.58 -7.82
N LEU A 130 25.66 -21.83 -8.15
CA LEU A 130 26.05 -22.86 -7.17
C LEU A 130 27.15 -22.38 -6.22
N PHE A 131 28.14 -21.65 -6.73
CA PHE A 131 29.25 -21.14 -5.93
C PHE A 131 29.04 -19.72 -5.36
N ALA A 132 28.09 -18.94 -5.92
CA ALA A 132 27.76 -17.60 -5.44
C ALA A 132 27.08 -17.65 -4.06
N ASP A 133 26.13 -18.57 -3.87
CA ASP A 133 25.39 -18.71 -2.60
C ASP A 133 26.25 -19.27 -1.46
N ALA A 134 27.37 -19.92 -1.80
CA ALA A 134 28.35 -20.44 -0.84
C ALA A 134 29.58 -19.53 -0.67
N SER A 135 29.54 -18.28 -1.15
CA SER A 135 30.63 -17.29 -1.12
C SER A 135 31.99 -17.80 -1.64
N THR A 136 31.95 -18.77 -2.56
CA THR A 136 33.12 -19.53 -3.06
C THR A 136 33.32 -19.45 -4.57
N GLY A 137 32.63 -18.54 -5.24
CA GLY A 137 32.72 -18.36 -6.70
C GLY A 137 34.11 -17.97 -7.21
N ALA A 138 34.26 -17.96 -8.54
CA ALA A 138 35.54 -17.67 -9.21
C ALA A 138 36.13 -16.26 -8.95
N ASN A 139 35.33 -15.34 -8.40
CA ASN A 139 35.74 -14.00 -7.98
C ASN A 139 35.80 -13.83 -6.45
N SER A 140 35.54 -14.90 -5.69
CA SER A 140 35.51 -14.87 -4.23
C SER A 140 36.78 -14.22 -3.66
N PRO A 141 36.66 -13.38 -2.61
CA PRO A 141 37.80 -12.76 -1.95
C PRO A 141 38.76 -13.79 -1.33
N ALA A 142 38.33 -15.05 -1.18
CA ALA A 142 39.17 -16.14 -0.71
C ALA A 142 40.19 -16.66 -1.75
N LEU A 143 40.07 -16.26 -3.03
CA LEU A 143 40.96 -16.66 -4.12
C LEU A 143 41.81 -15.46 -4.56
N VAL A 144 42.90 -15.20 -3.85
CA VAL A 144 43.74 -14.02 -4.06
C VAL A 144 44.78 -14.30 -5.15
N ARG A 145 44.64 -13.67 -6.31
CA ARG A 145 45.63 -13.73 -7.39
C ARG A 145 46.76 -12.72 -7.19
N GLN A 146 47.91 -13.01 -7.79
CA GLN A 146 49.00 -12.04 -7.88
C GLN A 146 48.51 -10.72 -8.50
N GLY A 147 48.75 -9.60 -7.79
CA GLY A 147 48.34 -8.25 -8.18
C GLY A 147 46.93 -7.82 -7.74
N GLN A 148 46.08 -8.71 -7.21
CA GLN A 148 44.72 -8.37 -6.76
C GLN A 148 44.69 -7.40 -5.59
N ILE A 149 45.67 -7.52 -4.69
CA ILE A 149 45.83 -6.62 -3.54
C ILE A 149 46.07 -5.18 -4.05
N SER A 150 46.95 -5.02 -5.05
CA SER A 150 47.22 -3.72 -5.69
C SER A 150 46.01 -3.18 -6.45
N GLU A 151 45.21 -4.03 -7.11
CA GLU A 151 43.97 -3.63 -7.76
C GLU A 151 42.90 -3.15 -6.77
N LEU A 152 42.75 -3.82 -5.62
CA LEU A 152 41.82 -3.42 -4.55
C LEU A 152 42.21 -2.05 -3.97
N ILE A 153 43.51 -1.79 -3.83
CA ILE A 153 44.03 -0.49 -3.40
C ILE A 153 43.68 0.62 -4.39
N ALA A 154 43.78 0.35 -5.70
CA ALA A 154 43.47 1.32 -6.75
C ALA A 154 41.97 1.41 -7.12
N ALA A 155 41.14 0.49 -6.65
CA ALA A 155 39.72 0.44 -6.97
C ALA A 155 38.95 1.60 -6.34
N LYS A 156 37.95 2.12 -7.06
CA LYS A 156 37.02 3.13 -6.56
C LYS A 156 36.15 2.59 -5.42
N PRO A 157 35.64 3.44 -4.51
CA PRO A 157 34.84 3.03 -3.35
C PRO A 157 33.65 2.10 -3.70
N GLN A 158 32.96 2.35 -4.81
CA GLN A 158 31.83 1.53 -5.26
C GLN A 158 32.27 0.11 -5.70
N ASN A 159 33.47 -0.02 -6.27
CA ASN A 159 34.02 -1.33 -6.65
C ASN A 159 34.56 -2.10 -5.44
N ARG A 160 35.05 -1.41 -4.39
CA ARG A 160 35.48 -2.05 -3.14
C ARG A 160 34.31 -2.62 -2.35
N ARG A 161 33.11 -2.01 -2.43
CA ARG A 161 31.88 -2.54 -1.82
C ARG A 161 31.52 -3.95 -2.30
N ARG A 162 31.80 -4.29 -3.57
CA ARG A 162 31.49 -5.63 -4.11
C ARG A 162 32.07 -6.78 -3.27
N ILE A 163 33.18 -6.53 -2.58
CA ILE A 163 33.80 -7.50 -1.68
C ILE A 163 32.94 -7.74 -0.42
N LEU A 164 32.25 -6.71 0.08
CA LEU A 164 31.27 -6.84 1.17
C LEU A 164 29.98 -7.52 0.72
N GLU A 165 29.51 -7.22 -0.49
CA GLU A 165 28.33 -7.87 -1.07
C GLU A 165 28.53 -9.38 -1.25
N GLU A 166 29.73 -9.79 -1.66
CA GLU A 166 30.09 -11.20 -1.82
C GLU A 166 30.22 -11.93 -0.47
N ALA A 167 30.72 -11.26 0.56
CA ALA A 167 30.83 -11.82 1.91
C ALA A 167 29.51 -11.85 2.68
N GLY A 168 28.61 -10.89 2.43
CA GLY A 168 27.23 -10.91 2.93
C GLY A 168 26.27 -11.82 2.17
N GLY A 169 26.74 -12.49 1.10
CA GLY A 169 25.89 -13.35 0.27
C GLY A 169 24.83 -12.59 -0.55
N VAL A 170 25.04 -11.29 -0.80
CA VAL A 170 24.10 -10.38 -1.50
C VAL A 170 24.34 -10.36 -3.01
N ALA A 171 25.54 -10.75 -3.46
CA ALA A 171 25.90 -10.79 -4.89
C ALA A 171 24.98 -11.71 -5.74
N GLY A 172 24.46 -12.80 -5.17
CA GLY A 172 23.49 -13.69 -5.82
C GLY A 172 22.12 -13.04 -6.04
N LEU A 173 21.68 -12.19 -5.10
CA LEU A 173 20.39 -11.48 -5.16
C LEU A 173 20.38 -10.43 -6.29
N HIS A 174 21.47 -9.68 -6.47
CA HIS A 174 21.60 -8.73 -7.58
C HIS A 174 21.51 -9.42 -8.95
N THR A 175 22.09 -10.61 -9.08
CA THR A 175 22.04 -11.37 -10.35
C THR A 175 20.63 -11.87 -10.64
N ARG A 176 19.90 -12.34 -9.62
CA ARG A 176 18.50 -12.77 -9.74
C ARG A 176 17.58 -11.59 -10.06
N ARG A 177 17.80 -10.43 -9.43
CA ARG A 177 17.10 -9.18 -9.70
C ARG A 177 17.29 -8.74 -11.15
N HIS A 178 18.54 -8.67 -11.62
CA HIS A 178 18.85 -8.26 -12.98
C HIS A 178 18.26 -9.22 -14.03
N GLU A 179 18.17 -10.52 -13.73
CA GLU A 179 17.51 -11.49 -14.61
C GLU A 179 15.99 -11.28 -14.66
N ALA A 180 15.35 -10.97 -13.53
CA ALA A 180 13.94 -10.62 -13.50
C ALA A 180 13.66 -9.32 -14.27
N GLU A 181 14.50 -8.29 -14.12
CA GLU A 181 14.42 -7.02 -14.85
C GLU A 181 14.59 -7.20 -16.38
N LEU A 182 15.53 -8.05 -16.81
CA LEU A 182 15.72 -8.35 -18.24
C LEU A 182 14.53 -9.10 -18.84
N ARG A 183 13.95 -10.05 -18.10
CA ARG A 183 12.73 -10.77 -18.53
C ARG A 183 11.53 -9.84 -18.61
N LEU A 184 11.40 -8.91 -17.66
CA LEU A 184 10.38 -7.88 -17.66
C LEU A 184 10.48 -7.00 -18.91
N LYS A 185 11.67 -6.46 -19.19
CA LYS A 185 11.91 -5.59 -20.37
C LYS A 185 11.67 -6.30 -21.70
N ALA A 186 12.05 -7.57 -21.80
CA ALA A 186 11.80 -8.38 -23.00
C ALA A 186 10.29 -8.64 -23.21
N ALA A 187 9.55 -8.88 -22.12
CA ALA A 187 8.10 -9.05 -22.19
C ALA A 187 7.38 -7.75 -22.58
N GLU A 188 7.81 -6.60 -22.05
CA GLU A 188 7.27 -5.28 -22.42
C GLU A 188 7.52 -4.94 -23.89
N THR A 189 8.73 -5.19 -24.42
CA THR A 189 9.06 -4.92 -25.82
C THR A 189 8.26 -5.81 -26.79
N ASN A 190 8.00 -7.07 -26.41
CA ASN A 190 7.18 -7.98 -27.21
C ASN A 190 5.71 -7.56 -27.22
N LEU A 191 5.22 -6.97 -26.12
CA LEU A 191 3.87 -6.44 -26.01
C LEU A 191 3.66 -5.29 -26.99
N ASP A 192 4.60 -4.34 -27.03
CA ASP A 192 4.54 -3.19 -27.95
C ASP A 192 4.53 -3.63 -29.43
N ARG A 193 5.35 -4.62 -29.79
CA ARG A 193 5.41 -5.15 -31.16
C ARG A 193 4.12 -5.86 -31.58
N LEU A 194 3.47 -6.58 -30.65
CA LEU A 194 2.19 -7.23 -30.90
C LEU A 194 1.07 -6.19 -31.11
N ASP A 195 1.10 -5.08 -30.38
CA ASP A 195 0.11 -4.00 -30.55
C ASP A 195 0.25 -3.27 -31.89
N ASP A 196 1.47 -3.05 -32.39
CA ASP A 196 1.70 -2.38 -33.68
C ASP A 196 1.30 -3.26 -34.88
N ILE A 197 1.72 -4.53 -34.91
CA ILE A 197 1.36 -5.46 -35.99
C ILE A 197 -0.15 -5.73 -36.00
N GLY A 198 -0.77 -5.78 -34.82
CA GLY A 198 -2.22 -5.87 -34.68
C GLY A 198 -2.96 -4.74 -35.40
N ARG A 199 -2.50 -3.50 -35.26
CA ARG A 199 -3.15 -2.32 -35.88
C ARG A 199 -3.06 -2.31 -37.41
N GLU A 200 -1.94 -2.73 -37.98
CA GLU A 200 -1.75 -2.78 -39.43
C GLU A 200 -2.62 -3.85 -40.11
N LEU A 201 -2.65 -5.07 -39.57
CA LEU A 201 -3.49 -6.16 -40.08
C LEU A 201 -4.98 -5.84 -39.94
N GLU A 202 -5.37 -5.17 -38.85
CA GLU A 202 -6.74 -4.72 -38.63
C GLU A 202 -7.15 -3.68 -39.69
N THR A 203 -6.24 -2.81 -40.14
CA THR A 203 -6.53 -1.80 -41.17
C THR A 203 -6.68 -2.40 -42.58
N ALA A 204 -5.81 -3.33 -42.97
CA ALA A 204 -5.84 -3.98 -44.29
C ALA A 204 -7.05 -4.91 -44.48
N LEU A 205 -7.34 -5.73 -43.45
CA LEU A 205 -8.52 -6.58 -43.39
C LEU A 205 -9.82 -5.79 -43.56
N ASN A 206 -9.86 -4.58 -42.99
CA ASN A 206 -11.04 -3.73 -43.00
C ASN A 206 -11.35 -3.13 -44.38
N ARG A 207 -10.39 -3.07 -45.31
CA ARG A 207 -10.62 -2.56 -46.67
C ARG A 207 -11.11 -3.66 -47.61
N LEU A 208 -10.43 -4.79 -47.68
CA LEU A 208 -10.75 -5.89 -48.62
C LEU A 208 -12.11 -6.53 -48.31
N LYS A 209 -12.46 -6.61 -47.03
CA LYS A 209 -13.82 -6.97 -46.60
C LYS A 209 -14.92 -6.07 -47.17
N ARG A 210 -14.64 -4.82 -47.57
CA ARG A 210 -15.67 -3.88 -48.04
C ARG A 210 -16.01 -4.06 -49.51
N GLU A 211 -15.02 -4.27 -50.36
CA GLU A 211 -15.20 -4.33 -51.82
C GLU A 211 -15.87 -5.63 -52.28
N ALA A 212 -15.54 -6.75 -51.63
CA ALA A 212 -16.12 -8.07 -51.87
C ALA A 212 -17.63 -8.09 -51.79
N ARG A 213 -18.09 -7.43 -50.73
CA ARG A 213 -19.44 -7.54 -50.19
C ARG A 213 -20.43 -6.70 -50.98
N GLN A 214 -19.97 -5.73 -51.76
CA GLN A 214 -20.89 -4.91 -52.55
C GLN A 214 -21.43 -5.69 -53.77
N ALA A 215 -20.62 -6.60 -54.33
CA ALA A 215 -20.79 -7.07 -55.70
C ALA A 215 -21.75 -8.25 -55.84
N GLU A 216 -21.63 -9.20 -54.93
CA GLU A 216 -22.58 -10.28 -54.77
C GLU A 216 -23.95 -9.75 -54.32
N LYS A 217 -23.95 -8.64 -53.57
CA LYS A 217 -25.16 -7.95 -53.11
C LYS A 217 -26.08 -7.54 -54.27
N TYR A 218 -25.60 -6.82 -55.26
CA TYR A 218 -26.46 -6.19 -56.27
C TYR A 218 -27.42 -7.15 -57.00
N LYS A 219 -26.96 -8.33 -57.44
CA LYS A 219 -27.76 -9.27 -58.26
C LYS A 219 -28.84 -9.97 -57.44
N LYS A 220 -28.50 -10.34 -56.23
CA LYS A 220 -29.37 -11.04 -55.29
C LYS A 220 -30.53 -10.14 -54.85
N ILE A 221 -30.22 -8.87 -54.61
CA ILE A 221 -31.14 -7.85 -54.12
C ILE A 221 -32.40 -7.64 -55.01
N SER A 222 -32.31 -7.75 -56.34
CA SER A 222 -33.42 -7.34 -57.24
C SER A 222 -34.55 -8.36 -57.45
N ALA A 223 -34.25 -9.66 -57.40
CA ALA A 223 -35.27 -10.71 -57.49
C ALA A 223 -35.99 -10.89 -56.15
N GLU A 224 -35.26 -10.64 -55.06
CA GLU A 224 -35.77 -10.70 -53.69
C GLU A 224 -36.89 -9.65 -53.46
N ILE A 225 -36.77 -8.43 -53.98
CA ILE A 225 -37.78 -7.35 -53.83
C ILE A 225 -39.22 -7.77 -54.20
N ARG A 226 -39.46 -8.36 -55.38
CA ARG A 226 -40.82 -8.67 -55.89
C ARG A 226 -41.49 -9.84 -55.17
N ALA A 227 -40.72 -10.89 -54.90
CA ALA A 227 -41.19 -12.02 -54.12
C ALA A 227 -41.52 -11.58 -52.68
N LEU A 228 -40.73 -10.65 -52.15
CA LEU A 228 -40.88 -10.13 -50.80
C LEU A 228 -42.15 -9.27 -50.62
N GLN A 229 -42.63 -8.52 -51.62
CA GLN A 229 -43.84 -7.68 -51.51
C GLN A 229 -45.15 -8.47 -51.32
N ALA A 230 -45.40 -9.47 -52.17
CA ALA A 230 -46.62 -10.29 -52.07
C ALA A 230 -46.62 -11.15 -50.81
N ALA A 231 -45.43 -11.66 -50.48
CA ALA A 231 -45.21 -12.44 -49.29
C ALA A 231 -45.34 -11.57 -48.02
N LEU A 232 -44.90 -10.30 -48.06
CA LEU A 232 -45.08 -9.31 -47.00
C LEU A 232 -46.56 -9.07 -46.68
N LEU A 233 -47.42 -8.85 -47.67
CA LEU A 233 -48.86 -8.59 -47.45
C LEU A 233 -49.56 -9.74 -46.71
N TYR A 234 -49.30 -10.97 -47.16
CA TYR A 234 -49.80 -12.17 -46.50
C TYR A 234 -49.24 -12.32 -45.08
N VAL A 235 -47.98 -11.94 -44.88
CA VAL A 235 -47.32 -11.98 -43.58
C VAL A 235 -47.87 -10.91 -42.64
N ARG A 236 -48.21 -9.69 -43.06
CA ARG A 236 -48.84 -8.70 -42.14
C ARG A 236 -50.17 -9.19 -41.60
N TRP A 237 -50.97 -9.81 -42.46
CA TRP A 237 -52.23 -10.41 -42.04
C TRP A 237 -52.00 -11.59 -41.08
N ASN A 238 -51.04 -12.47 -41.40
CA ASN A 238 -50.72 -13.60 -40.53
C ASN A 238 -50.07 -13.17 -39.20
N ASP A 239 -49.26 -12.10 -39.20
CA ASP A 239 -48.66 -11.48 -38.02
C ASP A 239 -49.72 -10.81 -37.17
N ALA A 240 -50.68 -10.09 -37.77
CA ALA A 240 -51.81 -9.51 -37.05
C ALA A 240 -52.69 -10.61 -36.42
N LYS A 241 -52.88 -11.72 -37.14
CA LYS A 241 -53.63 -12.89 -36.65
C LYS A 241 -52.92 -13.57 -35.49
N ALA A 242 -51.63 -13.86 -35.67
CA ALA A 242 -50.79 -14.44 -34.63
C ALA A 242 -50.66 -13.49 -33.42
N ALA A 243 -50.53 -12.19 -33.62
CA ALA A 243 -50.47 -11.20 -32.55
C ALA A 243 -51.79 -11.12 -31.76
N ALA A 244 -52.94 -11.27 -32.41
CA ALA A 244 -54.23 -11.35 -31.74
C ALA A 244 -54.37 -12.65 -30.92
N GLU A 245 -53.96 -13.80 -31.49
CA GLU A 245 -53.97 -15.09 -30.80
C GLU A 245 -52.99 -15.11 -29.61
N VAL A 246 -51.79 -14.57 -29.79
CA VAL A 246 -50.77 -14.42 -28.74
C VAL A 246 -51.25 -13.46 -27.67
N ALA A 247 -51.75 -12.27 -28.01
CA ALA A 247 -52.25 -11.33 -27.01
C ALA A 247 -53.44 -11.91 -26.21
N ALA A 248 -54.30 -12.70 -26.84
CA ALA A 248 -55.38 -13.41 -26.17
C ALA A 248 -54.88 -14.57 -25.28
N GLN A 249 -53.77 -15.21 -25.64
CA GLN A 249 -53.12 -16.23 -24.82
C GLN A 249 -52.32 -15.62 -23.66
N GLU A 250 -51.57 -14.55 -23.90
CA GLU A 250 -50.86 -13.74 -22.89
C GLU A 250 -51.83 -13.20 -21.84
N LEU A 251 -53.01 -12.73 -22.26
CA LEU A 251 -54.05 -12.29 -21.31
C LEU A 251 -54.55 -13.45 -20.44
N ARG A 252 -54.78 -14.64 -21.03
CA ARG A 252 -55.18 -15.84 -20.27
C ARG A 252 -54.09 -16.32 -19.31
N ASP A 253 -52.83 -16.22 -19.71
CA ASP A 253 -51.68 -16.58 -18.86
C ASP A 253 -51.47 -15.54 -17.75
N ALA A 254 -51.70 -14.25 -18.03
CA ALA A 254 -51.69 -13.19 -17.03
C ALA A 254 -52.84 -13.33 -16.02
N ASP A 255 -54.04 -13.73 -16.47
CA ASP A 255 -55.16 -14.08 -15.58
C ASP A 255 -54.76 -15.22 -14.63
N ARG A 256 -54.10 -16.28 -15.14
CA ARG A 256 -53.58 -17.39 -14.32
C ARG A 256 -52.48 -16.92 -13.36
N ALA A 257 -51.55 -16.10 -13.83
CA ALA A 257 -50.46 -15.56 -13.00
C ALA A 257 -50.97 -14.66 -11.86
N VAL A 258 -52.01 -13.85 -12.10
CA VAL A 258 -52.67 -13.06 -11.05
C VAL A 258 -53.30 -13.99 -9.99
N ALA A 259 -53.95 -15.07 -10.41
CA ALA A 259 -54.54 -16.03 -9.49
C ALA A 259 -53.47 -16.77 -8.65
N GLU A 260 -52.39 -17.22 -9.27
CA GLU A 260 -51.27 -17.89 -8.59
C GLU A 260 -50.53 -16.95 -7.65
N ALA A 261 -50.20 -15.73 -8.08
CA ALA A 261 -49.52 -14.73 -7.27
C ALA A 261 -50.38 -14.26 -6.09
N SER A 262 -51.69 -14.12 -6.29
CA SER A 262 -52.61 -13.78 -5.19
C SER A 262 -52.70 -14.91 -4.16
N ALA A 263 -52.75 -16.17 -4.61
CA ALA A 263 -52.74 -17.33 -3.70
C ALA A 263 -51.40 -17.46 -2.95
N ALA A 264 -50.28 -17.19 -3.61
CA ALA A 264 -48.95 -17.18 -3.01
C ALA A 264 -48.82 -16.06 -1.97
N ALA A 265 -49.35 -14.86 -2.24
CA ALA A 265 -49.38 -13.75 -1.29
C ALA A 265 -50.16 -14.12 -0.03
N THR A 266 -51.36 -14.70 -0.15
CA THR A 266 -52.15 -15.16 1.01
C THR A 266 -51.43 -16.25 1.81
N LYS A 267 -50.73 -17.16 1.13
CA LYS A 267 -49.93 -18.21 1.80
C LYS A 267 -48.73 -17.63 2.56
N ALA A 268 -47.99 -16.72 1.92
CA ALA A 268 -46.81 -16.08 2.52
C ALA A 268 -47.18 -15.19 3.70
N GLU A 269 -48.31 -14.48 3.64
CA GLU A 269 -48.86 -13.71 4.76
C GLU A 269 -49.19 -14.62 5.96
N ALA A 270 -49.82 -15.77 5.72
CA ALA A 270 -50.12 -16.75 6.76
C ALA A 270 -48.84 -17.38 7.37
N GLU A 271 -47.78 -17.58 6.58
CA GLU A 271 -46.48 -18.06 7.05
C GLU A 271 -45.72 -16.99 7.86
N ALA A 272 -45.77 -15.72 7.44
CA ALA A 272 -45.19 -14.59 8.17
C ALA A 272 -45.83 -14.42 9.56
N LEU A 273 -47.17 -14.53 9.64
CA LEU A 273 -47.88 -14.46 10.92
C LEU A 273 -47.49 -15.62 11.85
N LYS A 274 -47.39 -16.85 11.32
CA LYS A 274 -46.93 -18.02 12.09
C LYS A 274 -45.50 -17.86 12.59
N ALA A 275 -44.60 -17.31 11.77
CA ALA A 275 -43.20 -17.08 12.15
C ALA A 275 -43.08 -15.98 13.21
N GLN A 276 -43.89 -14.91 13.14
CA GLN A 276 -43.98 -13.90 14.20
C GLN A 276 -44.45 -14.48 15.54
N ASP A 277 -45.45 -15.37 15.52
CA ASP A 277 -45.93 -16.00 16.75
C ASP A 277 -44.90 -16.98 17.34
N ALA A 278 -44.16 -17.71 16.49
CA ALA A 278 -43.09 -18.61 16.93
C ALA A 278 -41.88 -17.90 17.57
N MET A 279 -41.68 -16.61 17.29
CA MET A 279 -40.61 -15.79 17.86
C MET A 279 -40.81 -15.47 19.36
N LYS A 280 -42.06 -15.33 19.80
CA LYS A 280 -42.40 -14.95 21.18
C LYS A 280 -41.78 -15.86 22.24
N PRO A 281 -41.96 -17.21 22.18
CA PRO A 281 -41.34 -18.11 23.16
C PRO A 281 -39.80 -18.12 23.10
N ALA A 282 -39.20 -17.91 21.92
CA ALA A 282 -37.74 -17.84 21.78
C ALA A 282 -37.14 -16.57 22.45
N ARG A 283 -37.84 -15.43 22.37
CA ARG A 283 -37.46 -14.19 23.07
C ARG A 283 -37.55 -14.33 24.58
N GLU A 284 -38.62 -14.96 25.06
CA GLU A 284 -38.80 -15.22 26.49
C GLU A 284 -37.70 -16.15 27.03
N GLU A 285 -37.33 -17.19 26.28
CA GLU A 285 -36.27 -18.12 26.68
C GLU A 285 -34.87 -17.47 26.66
N ASP A 286 -34.55 -16.62 25.66
CA ASP A 286 -33.28 -15.88 25.64
C ASP A 286 -33.15 -14.91 26.82
N ALA A 287 -34.24 -14.22 27.19
CA ALA A 287 -34.27 -13.35 28.36
C ALA A 287 -34.04 -14.14 29.67
N VAL A 288 -34.66 -15.32 29.80
CA VAL A 288 -34.47 -16.21 30.96
C VAL A 288 -33.04 -16.76 31.00
N ALA A 289 -32.51 -17.25 29.88
CA ALA A 289 -31.16 -17.80 29.80
C ALA A 289 -30.09 -16.73 30.07
N SER A 290 -30.27 -15.50 29.57
CA SER A 290 -29.40 -14.36 29.86
C SER A 290 -29.40 -13.97 31.33
N ALA A 291 -30.57 -13.97 32.00
CA ALA A 291 -30.66 -13.72 33.43
C ALA A 291 -29.97 -14.81 34.27
N LEU A 292 -30.08 -16.08 33.87
CA LEU A 292 -29.41 -17.20 34.52
C LEU A 292 -27.89 -17.15 34.34
N LEU A 293 -27.41 -16.84 33.13
CA LEU A 293 -25.98 -16.66 32.87
C LEU A 293 -25.40 -15.49 33.67
N HIS A 294 -26.09 -14.34 33.67
CA HIS A 294 -25.63 -13.18 34.44
C HIS A 294 -25.53 -13.50 35.94
N ARG A 295 -26.51 -14.23 36.48
CA ARG A 295 -26.46 -14.69 37.88
C ARG A 295 -25.28 -15.63 38.14
N ALA A 296 -25.05 -16.64 37.29
CA ALA A 296 -23.95 -17.58 37.44
C ALA A 296 -22.58 -16.90 37.33
N THR A 297 -22.42 -15.94 36.43
CA THR A 297 -21.20 -15.14 36.28
C THR A 297 -20.91 -14.28 37.51
N LEU A 298 -21.93 -13.63 38.08
CA LEU A 298 -21.76 -12.86 39.33
C LEU A 298 -21.39 -13.77 40.52
N GLU A 299 -21.96 -14.97 40.58
CA GLU A 299 -21.60 -15.97 41.59
C GLU A 299 -20.15 -16.45 41.39
N ARG A 300 -19.69 -16.62 40.14
CA ARG A 300 -18.29 -16.96 39.80
C ARG A 300 -17.33 -15.86 40.24
N ASP A 301 -17.60 -14.61 39.86
CA ASP A 301 -16.71 -13.49 40.18
C ASP A 301 -16.57 -13.30 41.69
N ARG A 302 -17.67 -13.51 42.44
CA ARG A 302 -17.64 -13.51 43.92
C ARG A 302 -16.79 -14.65 44.47
N LEU A 303 -16.88 -15.85 43.89
CA LEU A 303 -16.09 -17.01 44.31
C LEU A 303 -14.60 -16.84 43.97
N ASP A 304 -14.28 -16.35 42.78
CA ASP A 304 -12.91 -16.11 42.33
C ASP A 304 -12.22 -15.03 43.18
N MET A 305 -12.93 -13.94 43.52
CA MET A 305 -12.41 -12.92 44.45
C MET A 305 -12.18 -13.49 45.85
N ALA A 306 -13.10 -14.32 46.36
CA ALA A 306 -12.95 -14.97 47.66
C ALA A 306 -11.79 -15.98 47.67
N GLU A 307 -11.61 -16.76 46.59
CA GLU A 307 -10.51 -17.71 46.43
C GLU A 307 -9.17 -17.00 46.29
N GLN A 308 -9.09 -15.92 45.50
CA GLN A 308 -7.88 -15.11 45.36
C GLN A 308 -7.49 -14.46 46.68
N ALA A 309 -8.44 -13.90 47.43
CA ALA A 309 -8.17 -13.35 48.75
C ALA A 309 -7.66 -14.43 49.74
N ALA A 310 -8.26 -15.62 49.73
CA ALA A 310 -7.82 -16.73 50.58
C ALA A 310 -6.45 -17.30 50.16
N ARG A 311 -6.17 -17.41 48.86
CA ARG A 311 -4.86 -17.84 48.34
C ARG A 311 -3.78 -16.82 48.63
N ALA A 312 -4.06 -15.53 48.43
CA ALA A 312 -3.13 -14.45 48.75
C ALA A 312 -2.82 -14.40 50.25
N GLU A 313 -3.81 -14.68 51.10
CA GLU A 313 -3.60 -14.79 52.55
C GLU A 313 -2.72 -15.99 52.92
N VAL A 314 -2.93 -17.15 52.28
CA VAL A 314 -2.07 -18.34 52.43
C VAL A 314 -0.66 -18.08 51.93
N ASP A 315 -0.49 -17.49 50.75
CA ASP A 315 0.82 -17.18 50.17
C ASP A 315 1.56 -16.14 51.00
N ARG A 316 0.86 -15.12 51.53
CA ARG A 316 1.42 -14.15 52.47
C ARG A 316 1.93 -14.83 53.73
N LEU A 317 1.11 -15.69 54.34
CA LEU A 317 1.48 -16.42 55.57
C LEU A 317 2.56 -17.49 55.31
N LYS A 318 2.61 -18.11 54.11
CA LYS A 318 3.70 -19.00 53.68
C LYS A 318 5.00 -18.25 53.47
N ALA A 319 4.95 -17.10 52.80
CA ALA A 319 6.11 -16.26 52.61
C ALA A 319 6.62 -15.73 53.96
N GLU A 320 5.71 -15.35 54.87
CA GLU A 320 6.05 -14.93 56.22
C GLU A 320 6.64 -16.09 57.05
N ALA A 321 6.05 -17.30 56.97
CA ALA A 321 6.59 -18.49 57.64
C ALA A 321 7.95 -18.92 57.06
N ALA A 322 8.13 -18.88 55.74
CA ALA A 322 9.39 -19.19 55.07
C ALA A 322 10.47 -18.15 55.38
N ARG A 323 10.10 -16.86 55.45
CA ARG A 323 10.99 -15.78 55.88
C ARG A 323 11.44 -16.00 57.32
N ILE A 324 10.49 -16.22 58.24
CA ILE A 324 10.79 -16.48 59.66
C ILE A 324 11.64 -17.76 59.79
N HIS A 325 11.34 -18.82 59.05
CA HIS A 325 12.12 -20.06 59.08
C HIS A 325 13.55 -19.87 58.56
N ALA A 326 13.71 -19.15 57.44
CA ALA A 326 15.04 -18.81 56.92
C ALA A 326 15.81 -17.90 57.88
N ASP A 327 15.13 -16.97 58.56
CA ASP A 327 15.72 -16.11 59.57
C ASP A 327 16.12 -16.92 60.82
N VAL A 328 15.31 -17.88 61.27
CA VAL A 328 15.65 -18.81 62.36
C VAL A 328 16.84 -19.68 61.98
N GLU A 329 16.82 -20.36 60.83
CA GLU A 329 17.94 -21.20 60.40
C GLU A 329 19.24 -20.40 60.23
N ARG A 330 19.13 -19.16 59.74
CA ARG A 330 20.27 -18.27 59.59
C ARG A 330 20.83 -17.89 60.96
N GLU A 331 19.98 -17.50 61.91
CA GLU A 331 20.39 -17.15 63.26
C GLU A 331 20.90 -18.36 64.05
N GLU A 332 20.30 -19.55 63.91
CA GLU A 332 20.78 -20.79 64.52
C GLU A 332 22.16 -21.21 63.98
N ARG A 333 22.37 -21.10 62.66
CA ARG A 333 23.70 -21.31 62.05
C ARG A 333 24.70 -20.29 62.57
N MET A 334 24.32 -19.01 62.65
CA MET A 334 25.17 -17.95 63.19
C MET A 334 25.51 -18.17 64.68
N ALA A 335 24.57 -18.69 65.48
CA ALA A 335 24.80 -19.04 66.88
C ALA A 335 25.74 -20.27 67.02
N ALA A 336 25.53 -21.31 66.21
CA ALA A 336 26.39 -22.50 66.21
C ALA A 336 27.81 -22.20 65.71
N ASP A 337 27.96 -21.36 64.70
CA ASP A 337 29.25 -20.88 64.21
C ASP A 337 29.95 -19.99 65.25
N ALA A 338 29.20 -19.08 65.90
CA ALA A 338 29.73 -18.26 66.99
C ALA A 338 30.23 -19.11 68.17
N GLN A 339 29.52 -20.19 68.53
CA GLN A 339 29.93 -21.07 69.61
C GLN A 339 31.17 -21.90 69.28
N ARG A 340 31.28 -22.42 68.04
CA ARG A 340 32.48 -23.14 67.57
C ARG A 340 33.72 -22.25 67.59
N GLU A 341 33.57 -20.99 67.20
CA GLU A 341 34.67 -20.03 67.22
C GLU A 341 35.05 -19.60 68.65
N LEU A 342 34.10 -19.51 69.57
CA LEU A 342 34.40 -19.24 70.99
C LEU A 342 35.26 -20.34 71.62
N ASP A 343 34.89 -21.61 71.43
CA ASP A 343 35.62 -22.75 72.01
C ASP A 343 37.06 -22.84 71.48
N ARG A 344 37.25 -22.49 70.20
CA ARG A 344 38.57 -22.41 69.55
C ARG A 344 39.40 -21.24 70.10
N LEU A 345 38.80 -20.06 70.22
CA LEU A 345 39.47 -18.85 70.71
C LEU A 345 39.91 -19.00 72.18
N ASP A 346 39.14 -19.72 73.01
CA ASP A 346 39.51 -20.00 74.42
C ASP A 346 40.76 -20.89 74.54
N HIS A 347 40.88 -21.92 73.69
CA HIS A 347 42.08 -22.76 73.61
C HIS A 347 43.31 -21.96 73.16
N GLU A 348 43.14 -21.10 72.15
CA GLU A 348 44.23 -20.27 71.62
C GLU A 348 44.68 -19.18 72.60
N LEU A 349 43.75 -18.55 73.33
CA LEU A 349 44.04 -17.55 74.37
C LEU A 349 44.85 -18.15 75.53
N THR A 350 44.52 -19.37 75.95
CA THR A 350 45.19 -20.04 77.06
C THR A 350 46.64 -20.38 76.72
N ARG A 351 46.89 -20.87 75.49
CA ARG A 351 48.24 -21.17 75.00
C ARG A 351 49.11 -19.92 74.90
N LEU A 352 48.57 -18.84 74.31
CA LEU A 352 49.32 -17.61 74.07
C LEU A 352 49.70 -16.86 75.35
N LYS A 353 48.84 -16.90 76.39
CA LYS A 353 49.15 -16.32 77.71
C LYS A 353 50.37 -17.00 78.37
N ALA A 354 50.52 -18.31 78.19
CA ALA A 354 51.67 -19.05 78.71
C ALA A 354 52.98 -18.72 77.96
N GLU A 355 52.92 -18.49 76.64
CA GLU A 355 54.07 -18.09 75.80
C GLU A 355 54.58 -16.67 76.12
N ILE A 356 53.69 -15.75 76.52
CA ILE A 356 54.06 -14.37 76.90
C ILE A 356 54.84 -14.33 78.22
N ALA A 357 54.47 -15.17 79.19
CA ALA A 357 55.07 -15.17 80.53
C ALA A 357 56.53 -15.67 80.56
N ALA A 358 57.03 -16.31 79.49
CA ALA A 358 58.33 -16.99 79.46
C ALA A 358 59.45 -16.24 78.69
N ALA A 359 59.24 -14.99 78.24
CA ALA A 359 60.15 -14.27 77.32
C ALA A 359 61.13 -13.28 78.02
N PRO A 360 62.41 -13.18 77.59
CA PRO A 360 63.39 -12.21 78.12
C PRO A 360 63.19 -10.76 77.62
N GLU A 361 63.61 -9.72 78.38
CA GLU A 361 63.48 -8.29 77.98
C GLU A 361 64.78 -7.70 77.37
N ARG A 362 64.85 -7.58 76.03
CA ARG A 362 66.02 -7.04 75.28
C ARG A 362 65.79 -5.69 74.56
N GLY A 363 64.62 -5.08 74.73
CA GLY A 363 64.16 -3.91 73.96
C GLY A 363 65.00 -2.62 74.05
N PRO A 364 65.36 -2.12 75.26
CA PRO A 364 66.03 -0.83 75.40
C PRO A 364 67.43 -0.75 74.77
N GLU A 365 68.14 -1.87 74.69
CA GLU A 365 69.49 -1.94 74.12
C GLU A 365 69.46 -1.87 72.57
N LEU A 366 68.49 -2.54 71.95
CA LEU A 366 68.31 -2.56 70.49
C LEU A 366 67.78 -1.21 69.95
N GLU A 367 66.94 -0.52 70.72
CA GLU A 367 66.45 0.83 70.40
C GLU A 367 67.60 1.84 70.26
N LYS A 368 68.57 1.78 71.18
CA LYS A 368 69.74 2.67 71.17
C LYS A 368 70.67 2.41 69.99
N ALA A 369 70.87 1.14 69.62
CA ALA A 369 71.68 0.76 68.46
C ALA A 369 71.02 1.18 67.13
N LEU A 370 69.70 1.09 67.04
CA LEU A 370 68.94 1.55 65.87
C LEU A 370 69.04 3.06 65.67
N LEU A 371 68.90 3.85 66.75
CA LEU A 371 68.92 5.31 66.69
C LEU A 371 70.24 5.84 66.11
N VAL A 372 71.37 5.27 66.54
CA VAL A 372 72.71 5.62 66.03
C VAL A 372 72.86 5.30 64.54
N ALA A 373 72.37 4.13 64.10
CA ALA A 373 72.47 3.73 62.70
C ALA A 373 71.51 4.52 61.79
N GLU A 374 70.31 4.87 62.28
CA GLU A 374 69.36 5.71 61.55
C GLU A 374 69.79 7.15 61.37
N ASP A 375 70.46 7.74 62.37
CA ASP A 375 70.98 9.10 62.24
C ASP A 375 72.12 9.17 61.22
N ALA A 376 72.99 8.16 61.18
CA ALA A 376 74.02 8.04 60.14
C ALA A 376 73.41 7.85 58.73
N ARG A 377 72.34 7.05 58.61
CA ARG A 377 71.59 6.88 57.35
C ARG A 377 70.92 8.18 56.91
N LYS A 378 70.22 8.89 57.81
CA LYS A 378 69.55 10.16 57.49
C LYS A 378 70.53 11.22 57.00
N ALA A 379 71.72 11.31 57.59
CA ALA A 379 72.75 12.24 57.14
C ALA A 379 73.25 11.91 55.73
N ALA A 380 73.48 10.64 55.41
CA ALA A 380 73.96 10.22 54.09
C ALA A 380 72.86 10.27 53.00
N ASP A 381 71.62 9.91 53.35
CA ASP A 381 70.44 10.04 52.47
C ASP A 381 70.13 11.51 52.14
N GLY A 382 70.22 12.40 53.14
CA GLY A 382 69.98 13.83 52.96
C GLY A 382 70.94 14.49 51.97
N GLU A 383 72.19 14.02 51.92
CA GLU A 383 73.19 14.56 50.97
C GLU A 383 72.95 14.06 49.53
N VAL A 384 72.50 12.81 49.36
CA VAL A 384 72.04 12.30 48.05
C VAL A 384 70.78 13.02 47.58
N GLU A 385 69.83 13.27 48.48
CA GLU A 385 68.57 13.95 48.16
C GLU A 385 68.80 15.43 47.80
N ARG A 386 69.73 16.10 48.48
CA ARG A 386 70.15 17.48 48.15
C ARG A 386 70.75 17.59 46.75
N LEU A 387 71.67 16.69 46.39
CA LEU A 387 72.36 16.68 45.09
C LEU A 387 71.46 16.17 43.95
N ALA A 388 70.61 15.17 44.22
CA ALA A 388 69.61 14.69 43.26
C ALA A 388 68.52 15.72 43.01
N GLY A 389 68.08 16.44 44.04
CA GLY A 389 67.07 17.50 43.94
C GLY A 389 67.57 18.71 43.15
N THR A 390 68.84 19.09 43.30
CA THR A 390 69.44 20.20 42.51
C THR A 390 69.63 19.84 41.05
N LEU A 391 70.07 18.61 40.74
CA LEU A 391 70.17 18.12 39.36
C LEU A 391 68.78 17.99 38.70
N ALA A 392 67.80 17.40 39.41
CA ALA A 392 66.44 17.23 38.91
C ALA A 392 65.71 18.58 38.70
N ALA A 393 65.93 19.57 39.57
CA ALA A 393 65.34 20.90 39.42
C ALA A 393 65.84 21.64 38.16
N VAL A 394 67.12 21.47 37.80
CA VAL A 394 67.71 22.11 36.61
C VAL A 394 67.28 21.38 35.33
N GLU A 395 67.24 20.05 35.32
CA GLU A 395 66.77 19.25 34.19
C GLU A 395 65.25 19.36 33.96
N ALA A 396 64.44 19.40 35.04
CA ALA A 396 63.00 19.58 34.95
C ALA A 396 62.63 20.97 34.40
N ARG A 397 63.39 22.02 34.75
CA ARG A 397 63.14 23.38 34.26
C ARG A 397 63.42 23.52 32.76
N ALA A 398 64.46 22.87 32.23
CA ALA A 398 64.74 22.86 30.80
C ALA A 398 63.71 22.06 29.99
N ASN A 399 63.25 20.92 30.52
CA ASN A 399 62.25 20.07 29.86
C ASN A 399 60.83 20.65 29.93
N ALA A 400 60.45 21.31 31.04
CA ALA A 400 59.13 21.90 31.22
C ALA A 400 58.86 23.07 30.25
N GLU A 401 59.85 23.92 29.98
CA GLU A 401 59.66 25.04 29.04
C GLU A 401 59.56 24.55 27.59
N SER A 402 60.31 23.51 27.21
CA SER A 402 60.21 22.90 25.88
C SER A 402 58.89 22.14 25.66
N ALA A 403 58.31 21.57 26.72
CA ALA A 403 57.01 20.89 26.68
C ALA A 403 55.85 21.90 26.61
N ARG A 404 55.89 22.98 27.40
CA ARG A 404 54.86 24.04 27.41
C ARG A 404 54.64 24.66 26.03
N LYS A 405 55.72 24.94 25.29
CA LYS A 405 55.63 25.47 23.92
C LYS A 405 54.93 24.49 22.98
N ARG A 406 55.30 23.21 23.01
CA ARG A 406 54.71 22.17 22.15
C ARG A 406 53.23 21.91 22.45
N ASP A 407 52.84 21.92 23.73
CA ASP A 407 51.45 21.72 24.13
C ASP A 407 50.55 22.90 23.73
N ALA A 408 51.05 24.13 23.82
CA ALA A 408 50.32 25.31 23.38
C ALA A 408 50.12 25.33 21.84
N GLU A 409 51.12 24.92 21.05
CA GLU A 409 51.01 24.77 19.59
C GLU A 409 49.98 23.70 19.19
N ALA A 410 50.03 22.54 19.86
CA ALA A 410 49.10 21.45 19.60
C ALA A 410 47.65 21.77 20.01
N ARG A 411 47.45 22.53 21.09
CA ARG A 411 46.13 22.98 21.53
C ARG A 411 45.52 23.98 20.55
N LEU A 412 46.30 24.97 20.11
CA LEU A 412 45.84 25.95 19.13
C LEU A 412 45.44 25.30 17.81
N ALA A 413 46.27 24.41 17.27
CA ALA A 413 45.98 23.72 16.00
C ALA A 413 44.68 22.90 16.07
N ARG A 414 44.38 22.29 17.24
CA ARG A 414 43.18 21.49 17.45
C ARG A 414 41.91 22.33 17.48
N VAL A 415 41.89 23.40 18.29
CA VAL A 415 40.71 24.25 18.46
C VAL A 415 40.41 25.03 17.17
N VAL A 416 41.44 25.50 16.46
CA VAL A 416 41.27 26.13 15.14
C VAL A 416 40.67 25.15 14.13
N GLY A 417 41.12 23.89 14.11
CA GLY A 417 40.53 22.86 13.24
C GLY A 417 39.05 22.60 13.52
N GLN A 418 38.66 22.55 14.80
CA GLN A 418 37.26 22.36 15.21
C GLN A 418 36.40 23.59 14.89
N PHE A 419 36.93 24.80 15.07
CA PHE A 419 36.26 26.06 14.72
C PHE A 419 35.98 26.15 13.22
N GLU A 420 36.99 25.91 12.38
CA GLU A 420 36.85 25.93 10.92
C GLU A 420 35.88 24.86 10.41
N GLN A 421 35.85 23.69 11.05
CA GLN A 421 34.88 22.65 10.73
C GLN A 421 33.45 23.09 11.07
N ALA A 422 33.20 23.60 12.29
CA ALA A 422 31.88 24.06 12.70
C ALA A 422 31.37 25.23 11.83
N LYS A 423 32.27 26.12 11.40
CA LYS A 423 31.96 27.21 10.49
C LYS A 423 31.56 26.71 9.09
N ARG A 424 32.29 25.73 8.54
CA ARG A 424 31.94 25.10 7.25
C ARG A 424 30.62 24.36 7.32
N GLU A 425 30.34 23.66 8.41
CA GLU A 425 29.04 22.98 8.63
C GLU A 425 27.89 24.00 8.74
N ARG A 426 28.14 25.17 9.33
CA ARG A 426 27.18 26.27 9.39
C ARG A 426 26.93 26.93 8.02
N GLU A 427 27.98 27.14 7.24
CA GLU A 427 27.89 27.68 5.86
C GLU A 427 27.21 26.68 4.92
N ALA A 428 27.44 25.37 5.09
CA ALA A 428 26.83 24.31 4.29
C ALA A 428 25.30 24.17 4.49
N LEU A 429 24.74 24.68 5.59
CA LEU A 429 23.29 24.69 5.82
C LEU A 429 22.52 25.65 4.89
N GLY A 430 23.21 26.61 4.27
CA GLY A 430 22.61 27.56 3.32
C GLY A 430 21.55 28.49 3.96
N PRO A 431 20.69 29.14 3.14
CA PRO A 431 19.61 30.00 3.65
C PRO A 431 18.57 29.18 4.44
N LEU A 432 18.12 29.75 5.56
CA LEU A 432 17.20 29.10 6.51
C LEU A 432 15.78 28.94 5.95
N GLU A 433 15.33 29.92 5.17
CA GLU A 433 14.06 29.86 4.46
C GLU A 433 14.29 29.40 3.01
N THR A 434 13.67 28.30 2.61
CA THR A 434 13.81 27.77 1.25
C THR A 434 12.77 28.41 0.32
N PRO A 435 13.14 28.76 -0.93
CA PRO A 435 12.18 29.24 -1.93
C PRO A 435 11.00 28.28 -2.14
N GLU A 436 11.24 26.99 -1.92
CA GLU A 436 10.26 25.90 -2.02
C GLU A 436 9.11 26.05 -1.02
N LEU A 437 9.36 26.54 0.20
CA LEU A 437 8.30 26.78 1.17
C LEU A 437 7.41 27.97 0.76
N ALA A 438 8.01 29.04 0.25
CA ALA A 438 7.27 30.19 -0.26
C ALA A 438 6.38 29.80 -1.45
N VAL A 439 6.89 28.97 -2.37
CA VAL A 439 6.14 28.39 -3.49
C VAL A 439 5.02 27.45 -3.00
N ALA A 440 5.29 26.62 -1.99
CA ALA A 440 4.28 25.72 -1.43
C ALA A 440 3.15 26.49 -0.71
N ARG A 441 3.47 27.59 -0.03
CA ARG A 441 2.47 28.48 0.61
C ARG A 441 1.59 29.16 -0.43
N THR A 442 2.17 29.70 -1.50
CA THR A 442 1.38 30.31 -2.59
C THR A 442 0.52 29.28 -3.33
N ALA A 443 1.02 28.04 -3.52
CA ALA A 443 0.23 26.95 -4.09
C ALA A 443 -0.94 26.53 -3.17
N LEU A 444 -0.73 26.52 -1.85
CA LEU A 444 -1.79 26.26 -0.87
C LEU A 444 -2.84 27.37 -0.88
N GLU A 445 -2.44 28.64 -0.91
CA GLU A 445 -3.36 29.78 -1.01
C GLU A 445 -4.18 29.72 -2.30
N ALA A 446 -3.56 29.38 -3.44
CA ALA A 446 -4.26 29.20 -4.71
C ALA A 446 -5.28 28.05 -4.64
N ALA A 447 -4.92 26.90 -4.06
CA ALA A 447 -5.83 25.77 -3.88
C ALA A 447 -6.99 26.10 -2.92
N GLN A 448 -6.74 26.89 -1.87
CA GLN A 448 -7.77 27.36 -0.94
C GLN A 448 -8.73 28.35 -1.60
N ALA A 449 -8.21 29.27 -2.42
CA ALA A 449 -9.03 30.17 -3.22
C ALA A 449 -9.90 29.39 -4.22
N GLU A 450 -9.35 28.36 -4.86
CA GLU A 450 -10.08 27.50 -5.80
C GLU A 450 -11.15 26.64 -5.11
N LEU A 451 -10.88 26.13 -3.90
CA LEU A 451 -11.87 25.43 -3.07
C LEU A 451 -13.00 26.38 -2.65
N THR A 452 -12.68 27.62 -2.30
CA THR A 452 -13.67 28.64 -1.92
C THR A 452 -14.56 28.98 -3.12
N ALA A 453 -13.97 29.25 -4.28
CA ALA A 453 -14.69 29.48 -5.53
C ALA A 453 -15.55 28.27 -5.95
N ALA A 454 -15.06 27.03 -5.74
CA ALA A 454 -15.83 25.82 -6.01
C ALA A 454 -17.03 25.65 -5.08
N ARG A 455 -16.91 26.03 -3.79
CA ARG A 455 -18.03 26.02 -2.84
C ARG A 455 -19.05 27.11 -3.16
N GLU A 456 -18.60 28.32 -3.46
CA GLU A 456 -19.47 29.42 -3.90
C GLU A 456 -20.21 29.06 -5.20
N ALA A 457 -19.56 28.36 -6.14
CA ALA A 457 -20.21 27.87 -7.35
C ALA A 457 -21.29 26.81 -7.07
N VAL A 458 -21.11 25.97 -6.05
CA VAL A 458 -22.16 25.03 -5.61
C VAL A 458 -23.33 25.77 -4.99
N GLU A 459 -23.08 26.71 -4.08
CA GLU A 459 -24.15 27.54 -3.49
C GLU A 459 -24.92 28.32 -4.55
N ALA A 460 -24.22 28.95 -5.50
CA ALA A 460 -24.84 29.67 -6.60
C ALA A 460 -25.69 28.74 -7.51
N ALA A 461 -25.20 27.54 -7.81
CA ALA A 461 -25.94 26.55 -8.58
C ALA A 461 -27.17 26.03 -7.82
N GLU A 462 -27.07 25.79 -6.51
CA GLU A 462 -28.18 25.34 -5.67
C GLU A 462 -29.24 26.44 -5.49
N ALA A 463 -28.82 27.71 -5.35
CA ALA A 463 -29.72 28.86 -5.34
C ALA A 463 -30.46 28.99 -6.67
N ALA A 464 -29.75 28.93 -7.80
CA ALA A 464 -30.35 28.95 -9.14
C ALA A 464 -31.33 27.78 -9.36
N ARG A 465 -31.00 26.57 -8.89
CA ARG A 465 -31.91 25.42 -8.90
C ARG A 465 -33.16 25.69 -8.08
N GLY A 466 -33.02 26.30 -6.90
CA GLY A 466 -34.15 26.66 -6.04
C GLY A 466 -35.07 27.71 -6.64
N ASP A 467 -34.52 28.70 -7.33
CA ASP A 467 -35.28 29.72 -8.06
C ASP A 467 -36.01 29.12 -9.26
N LEU A 468 -35.34 28.26 -10.02
CA LEU A 468 -35.94 27.59 -11.18
C LEU A 468 -36.96 26.52 -10.77
N ALA A 469 -36.82 25.88 -9.60
CA ALA A 469 -37.83 25.00 -9.03
C ALA A 469 -39.13 25.76 -8.70
N ARG A 470 -38.98 26.98 -8.14
CA ARG A 470 -40.13 27.86 -7.88
C ARG A 470 -40.80 28.30 -9.18
N ALA A 471 -40.01 28.71 -10.17
CA ALA A 471 -40.52 29.10 -11.48
C ALA A 471 -41.22 27.93 -12.21
N GLU A 472 -40.69 26.69 -12.12
CA GLU A 472 -41.34 25.50 -12.67
C GLU A 472 -42.67 25.21 -11.97
N ALA A 473 -42.71 25.27 -10.63
CA ALA A 473 -43.93 25.05 -9.86
C ALA A 473 -45.01 26.10 -10.16
N GLU A 474 -44.62 27.37 -10.30
CA GLU A 474 -45.52 28.46 -10.70
C GLU A 474 -46.05 28.26 -12.13
N ALA A 475 -45.18 27.95 -13.09
CA ALA A 475 -45.56 27.71 -14.47
C ALA A 475 -46.47 26.48 -14.61
N ARG A 476 -46.20 25.40 -13.87
CA ARG A 476 -47.05 24.20 -13.80
C ARG A 476 -48.41 24.51 -13.20
N THR A 477 -48.46 25.31 -12.15
CA THR A 477 -49.72 25.74 -11.52
C THR A 477 -50.55 26.60 -12.47
N ALA A 478 -49.90 27.53 -13.19
CA ALA A 478 -50.55 28.37 -14.20
C ALA A 478 -51.09 27.56 -15.39
N ALA A 479 -50.32 26.58 -15.89
CA ALA A 479 -50.77 25.68 -16.95
C ALA A 479 -51.98 24.85 -16.52
N ARG A 480 -51.96 24.28 -15.31
CA ARG A 480 -53.08 23.51 -14.77
C ARG A 480 -54.33 24.38 -14.53
N ALA A 481 -54.15 25.60 -14.06
CA ALA A 481 -55.26 26.55 -13.89
C ALA A 481 -55.89 26.96 -15.24
N ALA A 482 -55.08 27.16 -16.28
CA ALA A 482 -55.55 27.44 -17.63
C ALA A 482 -56.30 26.24 -18.24
N GLU A 483 -55.78 25.02 -18.02
CA GLU A 483 -56.40 23.76 -18.46
C GLU A 483 -57.74 23.52 -17.76
N ASP A 484 -57.79 23.65 -16.43
CA ASP A 484 -59.01 23.51 -15.63
C ASP A 484 -60.08 24.56 -15.99
N ARG A 485 -59.66 25.78 -16.37
CA ARG A 485 -60.56 26.84 -16.82
C ARG A 485 -61.13 26.52 -18.21
N LEU A 486 -60.27 26.12 -19.15
CA LEU A 486 -60.68 25.78 -20.51
C LEU A 486 -61.59 24.54 -20.50
N GLY A 487 -61.25 23.52 -19.71
CA GLY A 487 -62.07 22.32 -19.54
C GLY A 487 -63.46 22.61 -18.98
N ARG A 488 -63.57 23.54 -18.01
CA ARG A 488 -64.87 24.02 -17.49
C ARG A 488 -65.71 24.72 -18.57
N LEU A 489 -65.11 25.67 -19.28
CA LEU A 489 -65.78 26.41 -20.37
C LEU A 489 -66.24 25.46 -21.49
N GLN A 490 -65.40 24.52 -21.90
CA GLN A 490 -65.73 23.51 -22.91
C GLN A 490 -66.86 22.58 -22.47
N THR A 491 -66.89 22.19 -21.19
CA THR A 491 -67.96 21.35 -20.63
C THR A 491 -69.29 22.10 -20.58
N GLU A 492 -69.28 23.37 -20.16
CA GLU A 492 -70.47 24.25 -20.15
C GLU A 492 -70.99 24.49 -21.58
N ALA A 493 -70.10 24.81 -22.53
CA ALA A 493 -70.45 25.00 -23.93
C ALA A 493 -71.03 23.71 -24.56
N ARG A 494 -70.43 22.55 -24.28
CA ARG A 494 -70.91 21.25 -24.80
C ARG A 494 -72.30 20.89 -24.23
N GLY A 495 -72.55 21.19 -22.95
CA GLY A 495 -73.86 21.01 -22.32
C GLY A 495 -74.94 21.93 -22.93
N LEU A 496 -74.62 23.21 -23.15
CA LEU A 496 -75.53 24.16 -23.81
C LEU A 496 -75.77 23.82 -25.29
N ALA A 497 -74.73 23.37 -26.00
CA ALA A 497 -74.85 22.93 -27.38
C ALA A 497 -75.77 21.70 -27.51
N GLN A 498 -75.66 20.71 -26.61
CA GLN A 498 -76.57 19.56 -26.59
C GLN A 498 -78.03 19.95 -26.31
N LEU A 499 -78.27 20.94 -25.44
CA LEU A 499 -79.61 21.45 -25.15
C LEU A 499 -80.24 22.23 -26.32
N LEU A 500 -79.41 22.86 -27.17
CA LEU A 500 -79.86 23.62 -28.35
C LEU A 500 -80.13 22.74 -29.59
N VAL A 501 -79.68 21.49 -29.61
CA VAL A 501 -79.97 20.54 -30.70
C VAL A 501 -81.36 19.94 -30.52
N THR A 502 -82.37 20.60 -31.06
CA THR A 502 -83.65 19.95 -31.40
C THR A 502 -83.51 19.29 -32.78
N GLY A 503 -83.94 18.03 -32.92
CA GLY A 503 -83.63 17.14 -34.05
C GLY A 503 -83.75 17.74 -35.45
N LYS A 504 -82.97 17.18 -36.40
CA LYS A 504 -82.90 17.59 -37.81
C LYS A 504 -84.28 17.89 -38.39
N ARG A 505 -84.56 19.18 -38.61
CA ARG A 505 -85.69 19.64 -39.42
C ARG A 505 -85.19 19.85 -40.84
N ASP A 506 -85.97 19.43 -41.84
CA ASP A 506 -85.60 19.58 -43.26
C ASP A 506 -85.43 21.06 -43.67
N HIS A 507 -86.09 21.97 -42.96
CA HIS A 507 -85.95 23.43 -43.12
C HIS A 507 -85.72 24.10 -41.76
N PRO A 508 -84.53 24.69 -41.50
CA PRO A 508 -84.21 25.30 -40.21
C PRO A 508 -85.01 26.60 -39.97
N PRO A 509 -85.47 26.85 -38.73
CA PRO A 509 -86.22 28.05 -38.37
C PRO A 509 -85.38 29.33 -38.50
N ALA A 510 -86.03 30.48 -38.68
CA ALA A 510 -85.39 31.79 -38.74
C ALA A 510 -84.67 32.13 -37.43
N LEU A 511 -85.14 31.60 -36.29
CA LEU A 511 -84.45 31.63 -35.00
C LEU A 511 -82.96 31.25 -35.10
N ASP A 512 -82.61 30.33 -36.01
CA ASP A 512 -81.22 29.86 -36.17
C ASP A 512 -80.30 30.89 -36.87
N LYS A 513 -80.85 31.96 -37.43
CA LYS A 513 -80.10 33.04 -38.11
C LYS A 513 -80.31 34.42 -37.50
N VAL A 514 -80.95 34.51 -36.33
CA VAL A 514 -81.22 35.79 -35.64
C VAL A 514 -80.44 35.84 -34.32
N SER A 515 -79.92 37.01 -33.97
CA SER A 515 -79.28 37.28 -32.68
C SER A 515 -79.66 38.67 -32.17
N ALA A 516 -79.94 38.80 -30.88
CA ALA A 516 -80.18 40.10 -30.23
C ALA A 516 -78.94 40.58 -29.46
N ALA A 517 -78.81 41.89 -29.28
CA ALA A 517 -77.88 42.48 -28.33
C ALA A 517 -78.26 42.07 -26.90
N LYS A 518 -77.26 41.98 -26.02
CA LYS A 518 -77.43 41.53 -24.64
C LYS A 518 -78.51 42.33 -23.90
N GLY A 519 -79.50 41.62 -23.34
CA GLY A 519 -80.66 42.20 -22.65
C GLY A 519 -81.88 42.40 -23.55
N TYR A 520 -81.75 42.29 -24.87
CA TYR A 520 -82.86 42.45 -25.83
C TYR A 520 -83.45 41.11 -26.31
N GLU A 521 -83.00 39.97 -25.78
CA GLU A 521 -83.48 38.64 -26.17
C GLU A 521 -84.96 38.44 -25.83
N ALA A 522 -85.39 38.91 -24.66
CA ALA A 522 -86.79 38.89 -24.24
C ALA A 522 -87.64 39.85 -25.10
N ALA A 523 -87.11 41.03 -25.43
CA ALA A 523 -87.76 42.00 -26.32
C ALA A 523 -87.94 41.43 -27.74
N LEU A 524 -86.92 40.76 -28.29
CA LEU A 524 -86.99 40.12 -29.61
C LEU A 524 -87.97 38.94 -29.64
N ALA A 525 -87.91 38.07 -28.63
CA ALA A 525 -88.85 36.95 -28.50
C ALA A 525 -90.30 37.43 -28.25
N ALA A 526 -90.48 38.56 -27.57
CA ALA A 526 -91.77 39.21 -27.42
C ALA A 526 -92.27 39.79 -28.75
N ALA A 527 -91.37 40.42 -29.51
CA ALA A 527 -91.66 41.10 -30.77
C ALA A 527 -92.02 40.14 -31.89
N LEU A 528 -91.43 38.95 -31.96
CA LEU A 528 -91.62 37.99 -33.06
C LEU A 528 -92.31 36.69 -32.63
N GLY A 529 -92.26 36.27 -31.36
CA GLY A 529 -93.00 35.12 -30.86
C GLY A 529 -92.75 33.83 -31.66
N ASP A 530 -93.83 33.12 -31.99
CA ASP A 530 -93.80 31.89 -32.79
C ASP A 530 -93.37 32.13 -34.25
N ASP A 531 -93.39 33.39 -34.71
CA ASP A 531 -92.94 33.77 -36.04
C ASP A 531 -91.42 33.48 -36.22
N LEU A 532 -90.66 33.31 -35.11
CA LEU A 532 -89.24 32.90 -35.14
C LEU A 532 -89.03 31.43 -35.51
N ASP A 533 -90.03 30.55 -35.31
CA ASP A 533 -89.93 29.13 -35.65
C ASP A 533 -90.22 28.84 -37.14
N ALA A 534 -90.67 29.85 -37.91
CA ALA A 534 -90.85 29.76 -39.37
C ALA A 534 -89.50 29.76 -40.11
N ALA A 535 -89.37 29.02 -41.22
CA ALA A 535 -88.11 28.91 -41.96
C ALA A 535 -87.81 30.15 -42.82
N LEU A 536 -86.60 30.23 -43.37
CA LEU A 536 -86.25 31.20 -44.43
C LEU A 536 -86.37 30.58 -45.83
N ASP A 537 -86.63 29.28 -45.92
CA ASP A 537 -86.79 28.56 -47.18
C ASP A 537 -88.26 28.61 -47.63
N ALA A 538 -88.48 29.13 -48.84
CA ALA A 538 -89.82 29.24 -49.45
C ALA A 538 -90.52 27.88 -49.64
N ARG A 539 -89.79 26.75 -49.55
CA ARG A 539 -90.33 25.39 -49.62
C ARG A 539 -90.96 24.93 -48.30
N ALA A 540 -90.71 25.63 -47.19
CA ALA A 540 -91.30 25.30 -45.90
C ALA A 540 -92.76 25.78 -45.81
N ALA A 541 -93.58 25.02 -45.07
CA ALA A 541 -95.00 25.31 -44.87
C ALA A 541 -95.26 26.67 -44.19
N ALA A 542 -94.32 27.16 -43.37
CA ALA A 542 -94.30 28.51 -42.83
C ALA A 542 -92.91 29.10 -43.05
N HIS A 543 -92.84 30.22 -43.77
CA HIS A 543 -91.56 30.87 -44.10
C HIS A 543 -91.64 32.40 -44.18
N TRP A 544 -90.49 33.06 -44.04
CA TRP A 544 -90.31 34.48 -44.32
C TRP A 544 -89.85 34.67 -45.76
N ALA A 545 -90.68 35.32 -46.59
CA ALA A 545 -90.38 35.56 -48.02
C ALA A 545 -89.65 36.90 -48.28
N GLY A 546 -89.52 37.75 -47.26
CA GLY A 546 -89.01 39.12 -47.39
C GLY A 546 -90.00 40.13 -47.97
N ALA A 547 -89.83 41.40 -47.61
CA ALA A 547 -90.64 42.53 -48.08
C ALA A 547 -89.85 43.85 -47.94
N ASP A 548 -90.28 44.89 -48.65
CA ASP A 548 -89.69 46.23 -48.52
C ASP A 548 -89.89 46.78 -47.10
N ALA A 549 -88.81 47.23 -46.48
CA ALA A 549 -88.85 47.74 -45.11
C ALA A 549 -89.54 49.11 -45.05
N PRO A 550 -90.64 49.26 -44.29
CA PRO A 550 -91.28 50.55 -44.11
C PRO A 550 -90.40 51.47 -43.24
N SER A 551 -90.47 52.78 -43.49
CA SER A 551 -89.78 53.83 -42.71
C SER A 551 -90.80 54.66 -41.91
N PRO A 552 -91.39 54.11 -40.84
CA PRO A 552 -92.33 54.85 -40.00
C PRO A 552 -91.63 55.97 -39.23
N VAL A 553 -92.35 57.06 -38.97
CA VAL A 553 -91.91 58.13 -38.08
C VAL A 553 -92.28 57.76 -36.65
N TRP A 554 -91.28 57.62 -35.79
CA TRP A 554 -91.49 57.18 -34.40
C TRP A 554 -91.69 58.37 -33.44
N PRO A 555 -92.54 58.23 -32.41
CA PRO A 555 -92.68 59.23 -31.36
C PRO A 555 -91.41 59.35 -30.51
N GLN A 556 -91.17 60.52 -29.92
CA GLN A 556 -90.04 60.70 -28.98
C GLN A 556 -90.20 59.76 -27.76
N GLY A 557 -89.14 59.04 -27.43
CA GLY A 557 -89.09 58.09 -26.31
C GLY A 557 -89.13 56.60 -26.70
N VAL A 558 -89.16 56.27 -27.99
CA VAL A 558 -88.99 54.88 -28.49
C VAL A 558 -87.74 54.76 -29.36
N ALA A 559 -87.08 53.60 -29.30
CA ALA A 559 -85.93 53.27 -30.14
C ALA A 559 -86.26 52.10 -31.08
N PRO A 560 -85.82 52.08 -32.34
CA PRO A 560 -86.02 50.92 -33.23
C PRO A 560 -85.38 49.64 -32.67
N LEU A 561 -86.14 48.55 -32.55
CA LEU A 561 -85.60 47.26 -32.10
C LEU A 561 -84.57 46.70 -33.08
N ALA A 562 -84.74 46.99 -34.38
CA ALA A 562 -83.80 46.61 -35.44
C ALA A 562 -82.36 47.13 -35.19
N ALA A 563 -82.17 48.21 -34.44
CA ALA A 563 -80.84 48.72 -34.08
C ALA A 563 -80.09 47.81 -33.09
N HIS A 564 -80.80 46.90 -32.41
CA HIS A 564 -80.29 46.01 -31.38
C HIS A 564 -80.39 44.53 -31.76
N VAL A 565 -80.72 44.22 -33.02
CA VAL A 565 -80.95 42.85 -33.50
C VAL A 565 -80.26 42.65 -34.85
N SER A 566 -79.47 41.59 -34.97
CA SER A 566 -78.95 41.11 -36.25
C SER A 566 -79.87 40.00 -36.78
N ALA A 567 -80.44 40.21 -37.96
CA ALA A 567 -81.40 39.30 -38.58
C ALA A 567 -81.26 39.28 -40.11
N PRO A 568 -81.70 38.20 -40.77
CA PRO A 568 -81.78 38.10 -42.23
C PRO A 568 -82.65 39.19 -42.86
N ALA A 569 -82.38 39.52 -44.12
CA ALA A 569 -83.10 40.57 -44.86
C ALA A 569 -84.62 40.29 -44.95
N GLU A 570 -85.00 39.01 -44.92
CA GLU A 570 -86.38 38.55 -44.98
C GLU A 570 -87.22 39.01 -43.76
N LEU A 571 -86.57 39.30 -42.64
CA LEU A 571 -87.18 39.81 -41.40
C LEU A 571 -87.13 41.34 -41.29
N ALA A 572 -86.41 42.03 -42.18
CA ALA A 572 -86.16 43.47 -42.08
C ALA A 572 -87.45 44.30 -42.03
N ALA A 573 -88.45 43.97 -42.85
CA ALA A 573 -89.73 44.68 -42.85
C ALA A 573 -90.51 44.52 -41.55
N ARG A 574 -90.46 43.33 -40.92
CA ARG A 574 -91.13 43.08 -39.64
C ARG A 574 -90.41 43.79 -38.49
N LEU A 575 -89.07 43.75 -38.48
CA LEU A 575 -88.25 44.41 -37.46
C LEU A 575 -88.30 45.95 -37.57
N ALA A 576 -88.45 46.49 -38.78
CA ALA A 576 -88.61 47.93 -39.01
C ALA A 576 -89.90 48.50 -38.39
N LEU A 577 -90.89 47.65 -38.07
CA LEU A 577 -92.12 48.01 -37.35
C LEU A 577 -92.07 47.66 -35.85
N CYS A 578 -90.90 47.27 -35.32
CA CYS A 578 -90.73 46.93 -33.92
C CYS A 578 -89.88 47.99 -33.21
N VAL A 579 -90.36 48.50 -32.07
CA VAL A 579 -89.64 49.50 -31.26
C VAL A 579 -89.53 49.06 -29.81
N VAL A 580 -88.50 49.54 -29.12
CA VAL A 580 -88.27 49.37 -27.68
C VAL A 580 -88.58 50.67 -26.95
N ALA A 581 -89.25 50.55 -25.80
CA ALA A 581 -89.44 51.65 -24.86
C ALA A 581 -89.26 51.16 -23.41
N SER A 582 -89.13 52.11 -22.48
CA SER A 582 -89.10 51.80 -21.05
C SER A 582 -90.48 51.26 -20.58
N GLN A 583 -90.48 50.35 -19.60
CA GLN A 583 -91.72 49.75 -19.09
C GLN A 583 -92.71 50.79 -18.53
N ALA A 584 -92.21 51.88 -17.95
CA ALA A 584 -93.04 52.97 -17.42
C ALA A 584 -93.75 53.76 -18.52
N GLU A 585 -93.11 53.93 -19.68
CA GLU A 585 -93.64 54.75 -20.78
C GLU A 585 -94.38 53.93 -21.84
N ALA A 586 -94.14 52.62 -21.90
CA ALA A 586 -94.72 51.70 -22.88
C ALA A 586 -96.26 51.79 -22.99
N PRO A 587 -97.06 51.84 -21.91
CA PRO A 587 -98.53 51.95 -22.02
C PRO A 587 -99.00 53.28 -22.61
N ARG A 588 -98.24 54.37 -22.40
CA ARG A 588 -98.55 55.71 -22.93
C ARG A 588 -98.20 55.77 -24.42
N LEU A 589 -97.01 55.30 -24.79
CA LEU A 589 -96.48 55.33 -26.15
C LEU A 589 -97.17 54.31 -27.08
N ALA A 590 -97.68 53.20 -26.54
CA ALA A 590 -98.44 52.21 -27.30
C ALA A 590 -99.68 52.78 -28.00
N LYS A 591 -100.33 53.81 -27.42
CA LYS A 591 -101.52 54.47 -27.99
C LYS A 591 -101.22 55.29 -29.26
N THR A 592 -99.95 55.57 -29.51
CA THR A 592 -99.48 56.38 -30.65
C THR A 592 -98.80 55.54 -31.74
N LEU A 593 -98.91 54.21 -31.66
CA LEU A 593 -98.26 53.31 -32.61
C LEU A 593 -98.91 53.39 -34.01
N PRO A 594 -98.11 53.45 -35.08
CA PRO A 594 -98.63 53.32 -36.43
C PRO A 594 -99.16 51.90 -36.69
N THR A 595 -100.11 51.78 -37.62
CA THR A 595 -100.70 50.50 -38.01
C THR A 595 -99.61 49.47 -38.35
N GLY A 596 -99.69 48.28 -37.75
CA GLY A 596 -98.73 47.19 -37.93
C GLY A 596 -97.56 47.16 -36.94
N ALA A 597 -97.36 48.23 -36.15
CA ALA A 597 -96.24 48.33 -35.21
C ALA A 597 -96.42 47.49 -33.93
N ARG A 598 -95.28 47.02 -33.40
CA ARG A 598 -95.13 46.33 -32.11
C ARG A 598 -94.16 47.14 -31.24
N LEU A 599 -94.60 47.60 -30.09
CA LEU A 599 -93.73 48.14 -29.05
C LEU A 599 -93.43 47.03 -28.06
N VAL A 600 -92.16 46.85 -27.74
CA VAL A 600 -91.72 45.90 -26.72
C VAL A 600 -90.92 46.61 -25.64
N THR A 601 -90.87 46.02 -24.46
CA THR A 601 -89.94 46.45 -23.41
C THR A 601 -88.76 45.48 -23.35
N VAL A 602 -87.66 45.90 -22.69
CA VAL A 602 -86.47 45.07 -22.50
C VAL A 602 -86.81 43.81 -21.69
N GLU A 603 -87.77 43.92 -20.78
CA GLU A 603 -88.28 42.82 -19.94
C GLU A 603 -89.18 41.83 -20.71
N GLY A 604 -89.59 42.16 -21.94
CA GLY A 604 -90.37 41.27 -22.81
C GLY A 604 -91.89 41.52 -22.81
N ASP A 605 -92.35 42.68 -22.33
CA ASP A 605 -93.73 43.10 -22.54
C ASP A 605 -93.95 43.42 -24.03
N LEU A 606 -95.13 43.10 -24.57
CA LEU A 606 -95.52 43.38 -25.96
C LEU A 606 -96.80 44.23 -25.98
N TYR A 607 -96.77 45.32 -26.72
CA TYR A 607 -97.89 46.20 -27.02
C TYR A 607 -98.05 46.33 -28.54
N ARG A 608 -99.24 46.04 -29.06
CA ARG A 608 -99.55 46.15 -30.50
C ARG A 608 -100.45 47.35 -30.78
N TRP A 609 -100.37 47.86 -32.01
CA TRP A 609 -101.18 48.98 -32.50
C TRP A 609 -102.71 48.76 -32.39
N ASP A 610 -103.17 47.51 -32.35
CA ASP A 610 -104.59 47.12 -32.24
C ASP A 610 -105.08 47.02 -30.78
N GLY A 611 -104.24 47.38 -29.81
CA GLY A 611 -104.57 47.36 -28.38
C GLY A 611 -104.27 46.03 -27.68
N PHE A 612 -103.71 45.04 -28.38
CA PHE A 612 -103.28 43.79 -27.74
C PHE A 612 -102.04 44.04 -26.86
N VAL A 613 -102.10 43.60 -25.60
CA VAL A 613 -101.01 43.69 -24.63
C VAL A 613 -100.71 42.31 -24.06
N SER A 614 -99.44 41.92 -24.06
CA SER A 614 -98.95 40.71 -23.40
C SER A 614 -97.83 41.11 -22.45
N ARG A 615 -97.99 40.81 -21.15
CA ARG A 615 -96.97 41.09 -20.14
C ARG A 615 -96.03 39.90 -19.96
N ALA A 616 -94.78 40.16 -19.61
CA ALA A 616 -93.78 39.15 -19.31
C ALA A 616 -93.96 38.58 -17.89
N GLU A 617 -94.91 37.66 -17.71
CA GLU A 617 -95.06 36.92 -16.44
C GLU A 617 -94.15 35.67 -16.37
N ALA A 618 -93.74 35.13 -17.52
CA ALA A 618 -92.76 34.04 -17.64
C ALA A 618 -91.92 34.17 -18.92
N PRO A 619 -90.63 33.76 -18.91
CA PRO A 619 -89.77 33.82 -20.10
C PRO A 619 -90.26 32.85 -21.18
N ARG A 620 -90.48 33.38 -22.39
CA ARG A 620 -90.96 32.61 -23.54
C ARG A 620 -89.90 31.58 -24.00
N PRO A 621 -90.29 30.38 -24.51
CA PRO A 621 -89.33 29.36 -24.98
C PRO A 621 -88.34 29.87 -26.03
N ALA A 622 -88.75 30.77 -26.92
CA ALA A 622 -87.85 31.42 -27.88
C ALA A 622 -86.84 32.37 -27.22
N ALA A 623 -87.21 33.05 -26.13
CA ALA A 623 -86.32 33.92 -25.36
C ALA A 623 -85.24 33.10 -24.63
N VAL A 624 -85.63 31.95 -24.05
CA VAL A 624 -84.70 31.02 -23.39
C VAL A 624 -83.70 30.44 -24.40
N ARG A 625 -84.18 30.01 -25.58
CA ARG A 625 -83.30 29.52 -26.67
C ARG A 625 -82.35 30.60 -27.18
N LEU A 626 -82.83 31.84 -27.40
CA LEU A 626 -81.97 32.97 -27.78
C LEU A 626 -80.92 33.27 -26.71
N ALA A 627 -81.30 33.34 -25.43
CA ALA A 627 -80.37 33.59 -24.33
C ALA A 627 -79.32 32.47 -24.19
N GLN A 628 -79.71 31.20 -24.33
CA GLN A 628 -78.80 30.05 -24.33
C GLN A 628 -77.83 30.09 -25.52
N ARG A 629 -78.28 30.54 -26.69
CA ARG A 629 -77.45 30.64 -27.90
C ARG A 629 -76.49 31.83 -27.85
N THR A 630 -76.93 32.97 -27.32
CA THR A 630 -76.06 34.11 -27.00
C THR A 630 -74.99 33.69 -25.97
N ARG A 631 -75.38 32.94 -24.93
CA ARG A 631 -74.43 32.41 -23.94
C ARG A 631 -73.46 31.38 -24.53
N LEU A 632 -73.91 30.52 -25.44
CA LEU A 632 -73.03 29.59 -26.15
C LEU A 632 -72.01 30.34 -27.00
N ALA A 633 -72.42 31.38 -27.74
CA ALA A 633 -71.51 32.22 -28.53
C ALA A 633 -70.51 32.99 -27.64
N GLU A 634 -70.93 33.47 -26.46
CA GLU A 634 -70.03 34.06 -25.46
C GLU A 634 -68.98 33.03 -24.98
N LEU A 635 -69.42 31.81 -24.63
CA LEU A 635 -68.53 30.73 -24.19
C LEU A 635 -67.58 30.26 -25.29
N GLU A 636 -68.03 30.20 -26.54
CA GLU A 636 -67.18 29.86 -27.70
C GLU A 636 -66.09 30.93 -27.91
N ALA A 637 -66.42 32.21 -27.78
CA ALA A 637 -65.44 33.30 -27.80
C ALA A 637 -64.46 33.24 -26.60
N GLU A 638 -64.94 32.89 -25.41
CA GLU A 638 -64.09 32.66 -24.23
C GLU A 638 -63.18 31.43 -24.39
N ILE A 639 -63.64 30.38 -25.08
CA ILE A 639 -62.84 29.19 -25.42
C ILE A 639 -61.77 29.52 -26.45
N ASP A 640 -62.11 30.27 -27.51
CA ASP A 640 -61.15 30.65 -28.56
C ASP A 640 -60.08 31.63 -28.05
N THR A 641 -60.39 32.42 -27.03
CA THR A 641 -59.37 33.22 -26.31
C THR A 641 -58.61 32.40 -25.25
N GLY A 642 -59.22 31.37 -24.67
CA GLY A 642 -58.60 30.48 -23.69
C GLY A 642 -57.60 29.47 -24.25
N LYS A 643 -57.78 29.00 -25.50
CA LYS A 643 -56.85 28.09 -26.19
C LYS A 643 -55.42 28.65 -26.32
N PRO A 644 -55.18 29.85 -26.89
CA PRO A 644 -53.83 30.40 -26.98
C PRO A 644 -53.23 30.72 -25.61
N ALA A 645 -54.06 31.03 -24.60
CA ALA A 645 -53.59 31.22 -23.22
C ALA A 645 -53.09 29.90 -22.60
N LEU A 646 -53.75 28.77 -22.87
CA LEU A 646 -53.28 27.44 -22.46
C LEU A 646 -51.98 27.06 -23.18
N GLU A 647 -51.89 27.26 -24.49
CA GLU A 647 -50.66 26.99 -25.26
C GLU A 647 -49.47 27.82 -24.76
N ALA A 648 -49.69 29.10 -24.44
CA ALA A 648 -48.66 29.96 -23.86
C ALA A 648 -48.22 29.46 -22.46
N ALA A 649 -49.17 29.05 -21.62
CA ALA A 649 -48.87 28.51 -20.29
C ALA A 649 -48.14 27.15 -20.34
N GLN A 650 -48.52 26.26 -21.26
CA GLN A 650 -47.83 24.98 -21.50
C GLN A 650 -46.41 25.19 -22.05
N THR A 651 -46.23 26.17 -22.94
CA THR A 651 -44.91 26.55 -23.47
C THR A 651 -44.01 27.12 -22.36
N ALA A 652 -44.56 27.97 -21.49
CA ALA A 652 -43.87 28.48 -20.32
C ALA A 652 -43.49 27.35 -19.34
N GLN A 653 -44.40 26.40 -19.08
CA GLN A 653 -44.14 25.23 -18.26
C GLN A 653 -43.00 24.38 -18.84
N LYS A 654 -43.05 24.08 -20.14
CA LYS A 654 -42.00 23.31 -20.83
C LYS A 654 -40.64 23.99 -20.71
N THR A 655 -40.59 25.30 -20.97
CA THR A 655 -39.37 26.11 -20.87
C THR A 655 -38.81 26.12 -19.44
N ALA A 656 -39.67 26.29 -18.44
CA ALA A 656 -39.27 26.26 -17.03
C ALA A 656 -38.78 24.87 -16.60
N THR A 657 -39.39 23.80 -17.10
CA THR A 657 -38.97 22.40 -16.84
C THR A 657 -37.59 22.10 -17.44
N GLU A 658 -37.34 22.55 -18.67
CA GLU A 658 -36.04 22.41 -19.33
C GLU A 658 -34.95 23.22 -18.61
N ALA A 659 -35.25 24.45 -18.19
CA ALA A 659 -34.35 25.28 -17.40
C ALA A 659 -34.05 24.67 -16.02
N PHE A 660 -35.05 24.11 -15.34
CA PHE A 660 -34.87 23.41 -14.07
C PHE A 660 -33.98 22.17 -14.23
N ARG A 661 -34.19 21.35 -15.26
CA ARG A 661 -33.32 20.19 -15.56
C ARG A 661 -31.88 20.60 -15.85
N ALA A 662 -31.68 21.69 -16.60
CA ALA A 662 -30.33 22.22 -16.85
C ALA A 662 -29.65 22.67 -15.54
N ALA A 663 -30.41 23.27 -14.62
CA ALA A 663 -29.91 23.65 -13.30
C ALA A 663 -29.60 22.45 -12.40
N GLU A 664 -30.37 21.35 -12.47
CA GLU A 664 -30.03 20.11 -11.76
C GLU A 664 -28.68 19.53 -12.21
N GLU A 665 -28.41 19.54 -13.53
CA GLU A 665 -27.10 19.09 -14.03
C GLU A 665 -25.97 20.08 -13.74
N ALA A 666 -26.26 21.38 -13.69
CA ALA A 666 -25.31 22.39 -13.23
C ALA A 666 -24.91 22.16 -11.75
N VAL A 667 -25.86 21.81 -10.87
CA VAL A 667 -25.58 21.45 -9.47
C VAL A 667 -24.74 20.17 -9.40
N LYS A 668 -25.09 19.14 -10.17
CA LYS A 668 -24.35 17.87 -10.18
C LYS A 668 -22.89 18.06 -10.60
N THR A 669 -22.64 18.86 -11.63
CA THR A 669 -21.29 19.18 -12.10
C THR A 669 -20.53 20.09 -11.13
N ALA A 670 -21.20 21.08 -10.52
CA ALA A 670 -20.60 21.94 -9.50
C ALA A 670 -20.16 21.14 -8.27
N ARG A 671 -20.95 20.16 -7.80
CA ARG A 671 -20.64 19.31 -6.62
C ARG A 671 -19.38 18.45 -6.75
N LEU A 672 -18.90 18.19 -7.97
CA LEU A 672 -17.67 17.42 -8.19
C LEU A 672 -16.39 18.26 -7.95
N LYS A 673 -16.45 19.58 -8.13
CA LYS A 673 -15.28 20.47 -8.06
C LYS A 673 -14.72 20.63 -6.63
N PRO A 674 -15.54 20.79 -5.56
CA PRO A 674 -15.03 20.89 -4.20
C PRO A 674 -14.20 19.69 -3.76
N PHE A 675 -14.55 18.46 -4.17
CA PHE A 675 -13.79 17.26 -3.79
C PHE A 675 -12.36 17.28 -4.35
N VAL A 676 -12.19 17.70 -5.61
CA VAL A 676 -10.87 17.80 -6.24
C VAL A 676 -10.05 18.94 -5.61
N ALA A 677 -10.67 20.10 -5.38
CA ALA A 677 -10.01 21.24 -4.76
C ALA A 677 -9.62 20.98 -3.29
N ASP A 678 -10.45 20.26 -2.53
CA ASP A 678 -10.17 19.88 -1.13
C ASP A 678 -8.98 18.92 -1.02
N LYS A 679 -8.86 17.99 -1.99
CA LYS A 679 -7.68 17.12 -2.12
C LYS A 679 -6.42 17.92 -2.44
N ALA A 680 -6.51 18.95 -3.28
CA ALA A 680 -5.39 19.85 -3.59
C ALA A 680 -4.99 20.70 -2.38
N VAL A 681 -5.96 21.20 -1.59
CA VAL A 681 -5.71 21.91 -0.33
C VAL A 681 -5.02 21.00 0.69
N THR A 682 -5.47 19.75 0.83
CA THR A 682 -4.87 18.78 1.75
C THR A 682 -3.41 18.49 1.35
N ALA A 683 -3.16 18.18 0.08
CA ALA A 683 -1.81 17.95 -0.44
C ALA A 683 -0.90 19.18 -0.28
N GLY A 684 -1.42 20.39 -0.52
CA GLY A 684 -0.70 21.65 -0.31
C GLY A 684 -0.37 21.89 1.17
N ARG A 685 -1.30 21.58 2.07
CA ARG A 685 -1.12 21.72 3.53
C ARG A 685 -0.07 20.77 4.06
N ASP A 686 -0.13 19.50 3.68
CA ASP A 686 0.86 18.49 4.06
C ASP A 686 2.25 18.85 3.54
N ARG A 687 2.33 19.40 2.33
CA ARG A 687 3.60 19.86 1.74
C ARG A 687 4.18 21.06 2.49
N VAL A 688 3.35 22.04 2.87
CA VAL A 688 3.77 23.18 3.70
C VAL A 688 4.21 22.71 5.08
N GLU A 689 3.47 21.80 5.73
CA GLU A 689 3.81 21.31 7.06
C GLU A 689 5.13 20.52 7.05
N SER A 690 5.37 19.68 6.05
CA SER A 690 6.65 19.00 5.86
C SER A 690 7.82 19.99 5.72
N LEU A 691 7.67 20.99 4.84
CA LEU A 691 8.72 21.97 4.59
C LEU A 691 8.95 22.91 5.78
N MET A 692 7.90 23.22 6.57
CA MET A 692 8.04 23.97 7.82
C MET A 692 8.78 23.16 8.88
N ARG A 693 8.52 21.86 9.02
CA ARG A 693 9.27 20.99 9.94
C ARG A 693 10.75 20.90 9.57
N ASP A 694 11.04 20.83 8.28
CA ASP A 694 12.42 20.85 7.77
C ASP A 694 13.11 22.20 8.02
N GLN A 695 12.39 23.31 7.84
CA GLN A 695 12.89 24.65 8.18
C GLN A 695 13.19 24.77 9.68
N THR A 696 12.25 24.40 10.56
CA THR A 696 12.47 24.45 12.02
C THR A 696 13.65 23.57 12.44
N ARG A 697 13.84 22.41 11.80
CA ARG A 697 15.01 21.55 12.05
C ARG A 697 16.32 22.21 11.59
N ARG A 698 16.32 22.90 10.44
CA ARG A 698 17.49 23.67 9.96
C ARG A 698 17.79 24.87 10.85
N GLU A 699 16.77 25.59 11.31
CA GLU A 699 16.90 26.72 12.24
C GLU A 699 17.47 26.29 13.59
N ALA A 700 16.95 25.21 14.18
CA ALA A 700 17.48 24.67 15.44
C ALA A 700 18.94 24.20 15.29
N ARG A 701 19.28 23.55 14.16
CA ARG A 701 20.66 23.11 13.88
C ARG A 701 21.60 24.27 13.61
N ALA A 702 21.12 25.30 12.91
CA ALA A 702 21.86 26.54 12.68
C ALA A 702 22.15 27.28 13.99
N GLN A 703 21.16 27.40 14.88
CA GLN A 703 21.33 28.02 16.20
C GLN A 703 22.35 27.26 17.06
N ALA A 704 22.26 25.92 17.10
CA ALA A 704 23.22 25.10 17.84
C ALA A 704 24.66 25.21 17.27
N LEU A 705 24.80 25.32 15.95
CA LEU A 705 26.09 25.53 15.30
C LEU A 705 26.61 26.96 15.50
N ASP A 706 25.75 27.97 15.50
CA ASP A 706 26.12 29.37 15.78
C ASP A 706 26.65 29.53 17.21
N GLU A 707 25.99 28.91 18.19
CA GLU A 707 26.48 28.85 19.58
C GLU A 707 27.80 28.09 19.70
N THR A 708 27.95 27.00 18.95
CA THR A 708 29.19 26.21 18.92
C THR A 708 30.36 26.97 18.29
N VAL A 709 30.11 27.69 17.19
CA VAL A 709 31.09 28.55 16.51
C VAL A 709 31.51 29.69 17.43
N ALA A 710 30.55 30.36 18.09
CA ALA A 710 30.85 31.45 19.02
C ALA A 710 31.69 30.99 20.23
N ARG A 711 31.38 29.82 20.79
CA ARG A 711 32.18 29.22 21.87
C ARG A 711 33.59 28.87 21.40
N LEU A 712 33.72 28.21 20.25
CA LEU A 712 35.01 27.79 19.71
C LEU A 712 35.88 28.99 19.27
N ASP A 713 35.29 30.09 18.80
CA ASP A 713 36.03 31.33 18.50
C ASP A 713 36.71 31.90 19.74
N GLY A 714 36.00 31.91 20.88
CA GLY A 714 36.55 32.28 22.18
C GLY A 714 37.71 31.37 22.60
N GLU A 715 37.56 30.05 22.44
CA GLU A 715 38.61 29.07 22.75
C GLU A 715 39.83 29.21 21.82
N VAL A 716 39.64 29.58 20.55
CA VAL A 716 40.73 29.89 19.60
C VAL A 716 41.52 31.11 20.08
N ALA A 717 40.82 32.18 20.48
CA ALA A 717 41.47 33.40 20.97
C ALA A 717 42.32 33.14 22.23
N GLU A 718 41.80 32.35 23.18
CA GLU A 718 42.55 31.94 24.38
C GLU A 718 43.76 31.07 24.06
N ALA A 719 43.62 30.10 23.14
CA ALA A 719 44.71 29.22 22.76
C ALA A 719 45.85 29.96 22.01
N LYS A 720 45.53 31.01 21.24
CA LYS A 720 46.54 31.86 20.58
C LYS A 720 47.37 32.64 21.61
N ALA A 721 46.71 33.26 22.58
CA ALA A 721 47.38 34.01 23.64
C ALA A 721 48.32 33.13 24.49
N ALA A 722 47.91 31.88 24.77
CA ALA A 722 48.72 30.91 25.50
C ALA A 722 50.00 30.48 24.76
N LEU A 723 49.97 30.44 23.41
CA LEU A 723 51.13 30.09 22.59
C LEU A 723 52.17 31.21 22.56
N GLU A 724 51.74 32.47 22.40
CA GLU A 724 52.67 33.61 22.38
C GLU A 724 53.45 33.74 23.70
N ALA A 725 52.81 33.48 24.83
CA ALA A 725 53.46 33.51 26.14
C ALA A 725 54.58 32.45 26.29
N ALA A 726 54.43 31.27 25.67
CA ALA A 726 55.35 30.14 25.83
C ALA A 726 56.63 30.23 24.98
N GLN A 727 56.73 31.17 24.04
CA GLN A 727 57.84 31.24 23.08
C GLN A 727 59.04 32.11 23.52
N SER A 728 59.01 32.72 24.70
CA SER A 728 59.94 33.80 25.10
C SER A 728 61.12 33.42 26.05
N VAL A 729 61.40 32.13 26.32
CA VAL A 729 62.40 31.68 27.34
C VAL A 729 63.46 30.69 26.79
N GLU A 730 64.77 30.89 27.05
CA GLU A 730 65.92 30.02 26.67
C GLU A 730 66.61 29.33 27.90
N ALA A 731 67.20 28.12 27.74
CA ALA A 731 67.70 27.26 28.84
C ALA A 731 69.25 27.01 28.88
N PRO A 732 69.90 26.90 30.07
CA PRO A 732 71.36 26.78 30.23
C PRO A 732 71.91 25.33 30.28
N SER A 733 73.03 25.04 29.60
CA SER A 733 73.56 23.67 29.34
C SER A 733 74.77 23.24 30.19
N GLU A 734 75.70 24.13 30.55
CA GLU A 734 76.96 23.75 31.22
C GLU A 734 76.82 23.32 32.69
N THR A 735 75.73 23.69 33.37
CA THR A 735 75.50 23.42 34.81
C THR A 735 75.12 21.96 35.11
N ILE A 736 74.65 21.21 34.11
CA ILE A 736 74.09 19.85 34.31
C ILE A 736 75.19 18.78 34.44
N ALA A 737 76.35 18.98 33.81
CA ALA A 737 77.43 17.98 33.79
C ALA A 737 78.12 17.83 35.16
N GLY A 738 78.44 18.94 35.84
CA GLY A 738 79.14 18.89 37.14
C GLY A 738 78.32 18.29 38.28
N LEU A 739 77.00 18.48 38.29
CA LEU A 739 76.10 17.93 39.32
C LEU A 739 75.93 16.40 39.25
N ARG A 740 76.25 15.76 38.11
CA ARG A 740 76.15 14.30 37.94
C ARG A 740 77.28 13.54 38.63
N ASP A 741 78.49 14.09 38.62
CA ASP A 741 79.67 13.45 39.22
C ASP A 741 79.62 13.50 40.76
N GLU A 742 79.16 14.62 41.33
CA GLU A 742 78.97 14.77 42.79
C GLU A 742 77.88 13.83 43.34
N LEU A 743 76.80 13.62 42.58
CA LEU A 743 75.71 12.71 42.96
C LEU A 743 76.16 11.23 42.98
N ALA A 744 77.10 10.84 42.11
CA ALA A 744 77.61 9.48 42.08
C ALA A 744 78.41 9.12 43.35
N ALA A 745 79.23 10.05 43.85
CA ALA A 745 80.00 9.87 45.07
C ALA A 745 79.11 9.81 46.33
N ALA A 746 78.08 10.65 46.41
CA ALA A 746 77.14 10.67 47.54
C ALA A 746 76.33 9.36 47.66
N ARG A 747 75.96 8.74 46.52
CA ARG A 747 75.18 7.48 46.49
C ARG A 747 75.93 6.30 47.13
N VAL A 748 77.24 6.19 46.89
CA VAL A 748 78.06 5.12 47.48
C VAL A 748 78.10 5.21 49.01
N ALA A 749 78.16 6.42 49.57
CA ALA A 749 78.14 6.65 51.01
C ALA A 749 76.75 6.37 51.64
N ALA A 750 75.67 6.73 50.94
CA ALA A 750 74.30 6.45 51.38
C ALA A 750 73.98 4.95 51.43
N ASP A 751 74.46 4.17 50.46
CA ASP A 751 74.21 2.73 50.43
C ASP A 751 74.90 2.00 51.61
N ALA A 752 76.12 2.41 51.98
CA ALA A 752 76.80 1.87 53.17
C ALA A 752 76.05 2.20 54.48
N ALA A 753 75.54 3.43 54.62
CA ALA A 753 74.78 3.86 55.80
C ALA A 753 73.37 3.22 55.87
N ARG A 754 72.74 2.97 54.72
CA ARG A 754 71.47 2.21 54.61
C ARG A 754 71.63 0.76 55.05
N GLN A 755 72.70 0.07 54.64
CA GLN A 755 72.94 -1.32 55.05
C GLN A 755 73.13 -1.44 56.58
N ALA A 756 73.85 -0.50 57.19
CA ALA A 756 74.04 -0.47 58.65
C ALA A 756 72.71 -0.19 59.40
N ALA A 757 71.92 0.78 58.96
CA ALA A 757 70.61 1.08 59.53
C ALA A 757 69.60 -0.06 59.33
N GLN A 758 69.61 -0.72 58.16
CA GLN A 758 68.75 -1.87 57.87
C GLN A 758 69.07 -3.05 58.79
N THR A 759 70.34 -3.29 59.09
CA THR A 759 70.78 -4.38 59.99
C THR A 759 70.38 -4.10 61.44
N ALA A 760 70.55 -2.86 61.91
CA ALA A 760 70.10 -2.46 63.25
C ALA A 760 68.55 -2.45 63.38
N ARG A 761 67.85 -2.04 62.32
CA ARG A 761 66.38 -1.96 62.27
C ARG A 761 65.75 -3.33 62.21
N SER A 762 66.27 -4.24 61.38
CA SER A 762 65.80 -5.63 61.32
C SER A 762 65.91 -6.32 62.68
N THR A 763 67.05 -6.18 63.36
CA THR A 763 67.27 -6.80 64.68
C THR A 763 66.32 -6.24 65.76
N ARG A 764 66.07 -4.92 65.77
CA ARG A 764 65.13 -4.27 66.71
C ARG A 764 63.68 -4.57 66.37
N ASP A 765 63.33 -4.55 65.10
CA ASP A 765 61.97 -4.80 64.61
C ASP A 765 61.61 -6.28 64.70
N GLU A 766 62.54 -7.22 64.62
CA GLU A 766 62.29 -8.64 64.90
C GLU A 766 61.88 -8.85 66.36
N GLU A 767 62.63 -8.29 67.31
CA GLU A 767 62.29 -8.36 68.75
C GLU A 767 60.99 -7.60 69.07
N ALA A 768 60.77 -6.43 68.47
CA ALA A 768 59.54 -5.65 68.66
C ALA A 768 58.32 -6.30 67.98
N ARG A 769 58.48 -6.92 66.78
CA ARG A 769 57.42 -7.68 66.11
C ARG A 769 57.08 -8.94 66.87
N ASP A 770 58.04 -9.62 67.49
CA ASP A 770 57.76 -10.81 68.28
C ASP A 770 57.04 -10.47 69.60
N ARG A 771 57.35 -9.33 70.23
CA ARG A 771 56.64 -8.85 71.44
C ARG A 771 55.25 -8.29 71.11
N ALA A 772 55.16 -7.39 70.13
CA ALA A 772 53.90 -6.82 69.67
C ALA A 772 53.00 -7.88 69.02
N GLY A 773 53.57 -8.86 68.32
CA GLY A 773 52.82 -9.97 67.73
C GLY A 773 52.18 -10.87 68.78
N ARG A 774 52.83 -11.07 69.93
CA ARG A 774 52.26 -11.79 71.07
C ARG A 774 51.17 -10.98 71.79
N GLU A 775 51.39 -9.69 72.05
CA GLU A 775 50.41 -8.80 72.71
C GLU A 775 49.20 -8.47 71.81
N GLN A 776 49.43 -8.25 70.52
CA GLN A 776 48.39 -8.01 69.52
C GLN A 776 47.55 -9.26 69.31
N ARG A 777 48.16 -10.46 69.23
CA ARG A 777 47.40 -11.72 69.18
C ARG A 777 46.58 -11.91 70.45
N LEU A 778 47.10 -11.55 71.62
CA LEU A 778 46.35 -11.67 72.88
C LEU A 778 45.15 -10.72 72.91
N GLY A 779 45.33 -9.46 72.50
CA GLY A 779 44.26 -8.47 72.42
C GLY A 779 43.27 -8.71 71.28
N SER A 780 43.71 -9.26 70.14
CA SER A 780 42.83 -9.59 69.02
C SER A 780 41.99 -10.82 69.32
N LEU A 781 42.58 -11.88 69.89
CA LEU A 781 41.84 -13.05 70.33
C LEU A 781 40.88 -12.70 71.48
N GLY A 782 41.25 -11.80 72.39
CA GLY A 782 40.37 -11.31 73.46
C GLY A 782 39.16 -10.51 72.96
N ARG A 783 39.38 -9.55 72.05
CA ARG A 783 38.27 -8.79 71.41
C ARG A 783 37.41 -9.66 70.50
N ALA A 784 38.03 -10.62 69.79
CA ALA A 784 37.29 -11.58 68.98
C ALA A 784 36.41 -12.45 69.87
N HIS A 785 36.92 -12.92 71.01
CA HIS A 785 36.17 -13.70 71.99
C HIS A 785 34.99 -12.92 72.56
N GLU A 786 35.19 -11.69 73.07
CA GLU A 786 34.08 -10.85 73.56
C GLU A 786 33.04 -10.55 72.47
N GLY A 787 33.49 -10.29 71.24
CA GLY A 787 32.61 -10.04 70.10
C GLY A 787 31.81 -11.27 69.67
N TRP A 788 32.40 -12.46 69.68
CA TRP A 788 31.68 -13.70 69.42
C TRP A 788 30.76 -14.09 70.58
N ALA A 789 31.11 -13.78 71.83
CA ALA A 789 30.28 -14.03 73.01
C ALA A 789 29.03 -13.14 73.02
N GLY A 790 29.19 -11.86 72.66
CA GLY A 790 28.07 -10.94 72.44
C GLY A 790 27.13 -11.40 71.33
N ARG A 791 27.71 -11.83 70.18
CA ARG A 791 26.94 -12.33 69.04
C ARG A 791 26.20 -13.63 69.33
N SER A 792 26.82 -14.57 70.04
CA SER A 792 26.16 -15.82 70.45
C SER A 792 24.95 -15.53 71.36
N LYS A 793 25.10 -14.60 72.31
CA LYS A 793 24.00 -14.21 73.22
C LYS A 793 22.87 -13.44 72.54
N GLU A 794 23.20 -12.55 71.61
CA GLU A 794 22.21 -11.78 70.84
C GLU A 794 21.45 -12.69 69.85
N SER A 795 22.16 -13.58 69.17
CA SER A 795 21.55 -14.52 68.23
C SER A 795 20.65 -15.53 68.96
N ALA A 796 21.06 -16.05 70.13
CA ALA A 796 20.20 -16.90 70.95
C ALA A 796 18.90 -16.20 71.41
N ALA A 797 18.96 -14.91 71.75
CA ALA A 797 17.77 -14.13 72.10
C ALA A 797 16.85 -13.88 70.88
N ARG A 798 17.41 -13.69 69.69
CA ARG A 798 16.65 -13.54 68.43
C ARG A 798 16.00 -14.84 67.98
N VAL A 799 16.70 -15.97 68.06
CA VAL A 799 16.13 -17.29 67.76
C VAL A 799 14.93 -17.58 68.67
N ALA A 800 15.01 -17.25 69.96
CA ALA A 800 13.89 -17.44 70.90
C ALA A 800 12.68 -16.53 70.61
N ALA A 801 12.90 -15.32 70.08
CA ALA A 801 11.83 -14.41 69.67
C ALA A 801 11.17 -14.88 68.36
N LEU A 802 11.99 -15.22 67.35
CA LEU A 802 11.54 -15.72 66.05
C LEU A 802 10.82 -17.07 66.18
N GLY A 803 11.20 -17.92 67.13
CA GLY A 803 10.48 -19.17 67.42
C GLY A 803 9.03 -18.93 67.87
N LYS A 804 8.78 -17.91 68.70
CA LYS A 804 7.41 -17.54 69.11
C LYS A 804 6.58 -16.99 67.93
N ASP A 805 7.22 -16.24 67.05
CA ASP A 805 6.59 -15.71 65.84
C ASP A 805 6.33 -16.82 64.80
N ALA A 806 7.22 -17.81 64.71
CA ALA A 806 7.06 -19.00 63.87
C ALA A 806 5.85 -19.83 64.32
N ASP A 807 5.71 -20.12 65.61
CA ASP A 807 4.58 -20.89 66.14
C ASP A 807 3.23 -20.18 65.89
N LYS A 808 3.21 -18.86 66.07
CA LYS A 808 2.00 -18.04 65.80
C LYS A 808 1.65 -18.04 64.31
N THR A 809 2.64 -17.89 63.43
CA THR A 809 2.46 -17.86 61.98
C THR A 809 2.04 -19.24 61.46
N ALA A 810 2.59 -20.33 62.00
CA ALA A 810 2.22 -21.70 61.67
C ALA A 810 0.77 -22.03 62.06
N ALA A 811 0.31 -21.55 63.21
CA ALA A 811 -1.09 -21.72 63.63
C ALA A 811 -2.07 -20.97 62.70
N LEU A 812 -1.74 -19.73 62.31
CA LEU A 812 -2.53 -18.93 61.37
C LEU A 812 -2.51 -19.54 59.96
N LEU A 813 -1.35 -20.00 59.49
CA LEU A 813 -1.20 -20.64 58.20
C LEU A 813 -2.03 -21.93 58.10
N LYS A 814 -2.01 -22.77 59.14
CA LYS A 814 -2.81 -24.01 59.18
C LYS A 814 -4.32 -23.75 59.14
N GLN A 815 -4.78 -22.63 59.71
CA GLN A 815 -6.18 -22.20 59.57
C GLN A 815 -6.48 -21.65 58.17
N ALA A 816 -5.57 -20.85 57.60
CA ALA A 816 -5.74 -20.26 56.28
C ALA A 816 -5.71 -21.31 55.15
N GLU A 817 -4.91 -22.38 55.27
CA GLU A 817 -4.78 -23.45 54.25
C GLU A 817 -6.05 -24.31 54.07
N ILE A 818 -6.98 -24.29 55.02
CA ILE A 818 -8.24 -25.03 54.95
C ILE A 818 -9.22 -24.33 53.98
N ALA A 819 -9.22 -22.99 53.93
CA ALA A 819 -10.19 -22.23 53.13
C ALA A 819 -10.08 -22.44 51.61
N PRO A 820 -8.88 -22.47 50.98
CA PRO A 820 -8.73 -22.74 49.54
C PRO A 820 -9.22 -24.12 49.08
N GLN A 821 -9.20 -25.13 49.94
CA GLN A 821 -9.60 -26.49 49.58
C GLN A 821 -11.11 -26.63 49.35
N GLY A 822 -11.93 -25.84 50.06
CA GLY A 822 -13.39 -25.82 49.89
C GLY A 822 -13.86 -25.10 48.62
N PHE A 823 -13.05 -24.19 48.06
CA PHE A 823 -13.39 -23.46 46.83
C PHE A 823 -13.26 -24.30 45.56
N ALA A 824 -12.46 -25.38 45.57
CA ALA A 824 -12.29 -26.23 44.38
C ALA A 824 -13.59 -26.98 44.00
N GLU A 825 -14.31 -27.52 44.98
CA GLU A 825 -15.58 -28.24 44.77
C GLU A 825 -16.72 -27.26 44.41
N GLN A 826 -16.75 -26.09 45.05
CA GLN A 826 -17.67 -25.02 44.72
C GLN A 826 -17.42 -24.47 43.30
N ARG A 827 -16.15 -24.32 42.90
CA ARG A 827 -15.77 -23.90 41.55
C ARG A 827 -16.16 -24.94 40.51
N SER A 828 -15.97 -26.24 40.77
CA SER A 828 -16.43 -27.28 39.83
C SER A 828 -17.94 -27.20 39.62
N THR A 829 -18.71 -27.15 40.70
CA THR A 829 -20.18 -27.07 40.64
C THR A 829 -20.66 -25.79 39.94
N LEU A 830 -20.01 -24.66 40.22
CA LEU A 830 -20.35 -23.37 39.63
C LEU A 830 -19.94 -23.29 38.16
N MET A 831 -18.79 -23.87 37.78
CA MET A 831 -18.37 -23.98 36.39
C MET A 831 -19.30 -24.89 35.59
N ASP A 832 -19.77 -26.00 36.15
CA ASP A 832 -20.79 -26.83 35.50
C ASP A 832 -22.10 -26.06 35.29
N SER A 833 -22.51 -25.26 36.28
CA SER A 833 -23.70 -24.39 36.16
C SER A 833 -23.50 -23.25 35.16
N LEU A 834 -22.28 -22.72 35.05
CA LEU A 834 -21.94 -21.63 34.13
C LEU A 834 -21.84 -22.16 32.70
N ILE A 835 -21.23 -23.33 32.49
CA ILE A 835 -21.25 -24.05 31.21
C ILE A 835 -22.69 -24.38 30.81
N ALA A 836 -23.52 -24.86 31.74
CA ALA A 836 -24.92 -25.13 31.46
C ALA A 836 -25.70 -23.86 31.11
N ALA A 837 -25.47 -22.75 31.81
CA ALA A 837 -26.11 -21.47 31.53
C ALA A 837 -25.60 -20.82 30.23
N GLU A 838 -24.31 -20.91 29.92
CA GLU A 838 -23.70 -20.47 28.66
C GLU A 838 -24.22 -21.30 27.49
N THR A 839 -24.28 -22.62 27.64
CA THR A 839 -24.84 -23.52 26.62
C THR A 839 -26.32 -23.23 26.40
N ARG A 840 -27.09 -23.02 27.47
CA ARG A 840 -28.51 -22.65 27.38
C ARG A 840 -28.70 -21.28 26.73
N LYS A 841 -27.86 -20.29 27.07
CA LYS A 841 -27.88 -18.96 26.45
C LYS A 841 -27.45 -19.01 24.99
N SER A 842 -26.45 -19.81 24.62
CA SER A 842 -26.05 -20.00 23.23
C SER A 842 -27.18 -20.63 22.43
N ALA A 843 -27.77 -21.71 22.94
CA ALA A 843 -28.89 -22.39 22.30
C ALA A 843 -30.13 -21.48 22.18
N ALA A 844 -30.46 -20.69 23.22
CA ALA A 844 -31.57 -19.75 23.20
C ALA A 844 -31.32 -18.58 22.23
N ALA A 845 -30.10 -18.03 22.21
CA ALA A 845 -29.71 -16.97 21.29
C ALA A 845 -29.66 -17.46 19.83
N GLU A 846 -29.19 -18.67 19.58
CA GLU A 846 -29.22 -19.32 18.26
C GLU A 846 -30.67 -19.58 17.82
N ALA A 847 -31.52 -20.08 18.71
CA ALA A 847 -32.94 -20.29 18.43
C ALA A 847 -33.70 -18.98 18.18
N LEU A 848 -33.40 -17.93 18.96
CA LEU A 848 -33.96 -16.59 18.74
C LEU A 848 -33.46 -15.99 17.43
N SER A 849 -32.17 -16.09 17.13
CA SER A 849 -31.58 -15.61 15.88
C SER A 849 -32.16 -16.34 14.67
N LEU A 850 -32.35 -17.67 14.76
CA LEU A 850 -33.01 -18.46 13.73
C LEU A 850 -34.48 -18.06 13.56
N ALA A 851 -35.21 -17.85 14.66
CA ALA A 851 -36.61 -17.40 14.63
C ALA A 851 -36.74 -15.97 14.08
N GLU A 852 -35.81 -15.07 14.41
CA GLU A 852 -35.71 -13.71 13.87
C GLU A 852 -35.40 -13.71 12.38
N SER A 853 -34.45 -14.53 11.95
CA SER A 853 -34.16 -14.72 10.53
C SER A 853 -35.38 -15.26 9.80
N THR A 854 -36.00 -16.32 10.32
CA THR A 854 -37.18 -16.95 9.71
C THR A 854 -38.36 -15.97 9.62
N ALA A 855 -38.64 -15.20 10.67
CA ALA A 855 -39.69 -14.18 10.65
C ALA A 855 -39.37 -13.04 9.68
N GLY A 856 -38.12 -12.59 9.62
CA GLY A 856 -37.67 -11.60 8.66
C GLY A 856 -37.72 -12.10 7.21
N ASP A 857 -37.34 -13.35 6.97
CA ASP A 857 -37.42 -14.02 5.66
C ASP A 857 -38.87 -14.19 5.23
N SER A 858 -39.76 -14.62 6.12
CA SER A 858 -41.20 -14.76 5.82
C SER A 858 -41.90 -13.41 5.60
N ASP A 859 -41.58 -12.35 6.35
CA ASP A 859 -42.13 -11.00 6.10
C ASP A 859 -41.63 -10.43 4.75
N ARG A 860 -40.34 -10.62 4.45
CA ARG A 860 -39.80 -10.27 3.12
C ARG A 860 -40.48 -11.05 2.01
N ALA A 861 -40.70 -12.36 2.19
CA ALA A 861 -41.39 -13.20 1.23
C ALA A 861 -42.86 -12.77 1.05
N SER A 862 -43.55 -12.39 2.13
CA SER A 862 -44.92 -11.87 2.09
C SER A 862 -45.01 -10.58 1.28
N ARG A 863 -44.16 -9.59 1.59
CA ARG A 863 -44.12 -8.31 0.85
C ARG A 863 -43.72 -8.50 -0.61
N ALA A 864 -42.78 -9.40 -0.89
CA ALA A 864 -42.39 -9.73 -2.26
C ALA A 864 -43.54 -10.37 -3.04
N ALA A 865 -44.28 -11.29 -2.42
CA ALA A 865 -45.45 -11.93 -3.03
C ALA A 865 -46.61 -10.95 -3.26
N GLU A 866 -46.86 -10.01 -2.33
CA GLU A 866 -47.86 -8.97 -2.48
C GLU A 866 -47.49 -7.97 -3.59
N ALA A 867 -46.22 -7.55 -3.65
CA ALA A 867 -45.71 -6.73 -4.74
C ALA A 867 -45.83 -7.47 -6.09
N ALA A 868 -45.52 -8.77 -6.15
CA ALA A 868 -45.68 -9.59 -7.34
C ALA A 868 -47.15 -9.73 -7.77
N ALA A 869 -48.08 -9.82 -6.83
CA ALA A 869 -49.51 -9.81 -7.14
C ALA A 869 -49.98 -8.45 -7.67
N GLY A 870 -49.46 -7.35 -7.13
CA GLY A 870 -49.71 -5.99 -7.62
C GLY A 870 -49.23 -5.79 -9.05
N THR A 871 -47.97 -6.15 -9.33
CA THR A 871 -47.39 -6.05 -10.67
C THR A 871 -48.10 -6.95 -11.68
N ALA A 872 -48.51 -8.16 -11.28
CA ALA A 872 -49.30 -9.04 -12.13
C ALA A 872 -50.66 -8.43 -12.54
N ARG A 873 -51.33 -7.69 -11.63
CA ARG A 873 -52.61 -7.01 -11.94
C ARG A 873 -52.42 -5.83 -12.89
N GLU A 874 -51.37 -5.05 -12.70
CA GLU A 874 -51.03 -3.94 -13.61
C GLU A 874 -50.67 -4.47 -15.00
N ALA A 875 -49.85 -5.52 -15.08
CA ALA A 875 -49.50 -6.19 -16.34
C ALA A 875 -50.73 -6.72 -17.07
N ARG A 876 -51.67 -7.36 -16.35
CA ARG A 876 -52.95 -7.82 -16.91
C ARG A 876 -53.76 -6.68 -17.53
N ALA A 877 -53.85 -5.52 -16.86
CA ALA A 877 -54.59 -4.38 -17.39
C ALA A 877 -54.00 -3.87 -18.73
N GLY A 878 -52.67 -3.81 -18.83
CA GLY A 878 -51.99 -3.47 -20.08
C GLY A 878 -52.19 -4.52 -21.19
N LEU A 879 -52.10 -5.81 -20.84
CA LEU A 879 -52.32 -6.91 -21.81
C LEU A 879 -53.77 -6.97 -22.31
N ALA A 880 -54.76 -6.62 -21.47
CA ALA A 880 -56.16 -6.56 -21.87
C ALA A 880 -56.40 -5.49 -22.96
N ALA A 881 -55.88 -4.27 -22.76
CA ALA A 881 -55.96 -3.21 -23.76
C ALA A 881 -55.20 -3.57 -25.05
N ARG A 882 -54.07 -4.28 -24.94
CA ARG A 882 -53.30 -4.76 -26.09
C ARG A 882 -54.07 -5.82 -26.90
N ALA A 883 -54.76 -6.74 -26.25
CA ALA A 883 -55.56 -7.77 -26.91
C ALA A 883 -56.71 -7.16 -27.73
N GLU A 884 -57.41 -6.17 -27.17
CA GLU A 884 -58.46 -5.41 -27.86
C GLU A 884 -57.90 -4.70 -29.11
N ALA A 885 -56.80 -3.96 -28.97
CA ALA A 885 -56.16 -3.27 -30.09
C ALA A 885 -55.53 -4.20 -31.16
N ALA A 886 -55.15 -5.43 -30.81
CA ALA A 886 -54.66 -6.42 -31.76
C ALA A 886 -55.81 -7.03 -32.58
N SER A 887 -56.97 -7.24 -31.97
CA SER A 887 -58.18 -7.72 -32.66
C SER A 887 -58.67 -6.74 -33.72
N GLU A 888 -58.68 -5.44 -33.44
CA GLU A 888 -59.07 -4.42 -34.42
C GLU A 888 -58.12 -4.35 -35.63
N ARG A 889 -56.80 -4.45 -35.39
CA ARG A 889 -55.78 -4.45 -36.45
C ARG A 889 -55.85 -5.65 -37.40
N LEU A 890 -56.26 -6.82 -36.90
CA LEU A 890 -56.46 -7.99 -37.75
C LEU A 890 -57.55 -7.75 -38.80
N VAL A 891 -58.67 -7.15 -38.38
CA VAL A 891 -59.80 -6.82 -39.27
C VAL A 891 -59.37 -5.83 -40.36
N GLU A 892 -58.52 -4.86 -40.02
CA GLU A 892 -57.98 -3.89 -40.97
C GLU A 892 -56.99 -4.52 -41.97
N ALA A 893 -56.03 -5.33 -41.51
CA ALA A 893 -55.03 -5.97 -42.37
C ALA A 893 -55.66 -6.89 -43.42
N GLU A 894 -56.76 -7.56 -43.08
CA GLU A 894 -57.50 -8.41 -44.02
C GLU A 894 -58.13 -7.59 -45.16
N ALA A 895 -58.62 -6.38 -44.88
CA ALA A 895 -59.20 -5.50 -45.88
C ALA A 895 -58.14 -5.02 -46.90
N VAL A 896 -56.94 -4.63 -46.45
CA VAL A 896 -55.83 -4.13 -47.32
C VAL A 896 -55.26 -5.21 -48.24
N LEU A 897 -55.14 -6.44 -47.74
CA LEU A 897 -54.66 -7.58 -48.53
C LEU A 897 -55.58 -7.86 -49.72
N ARG A 898 -56.90 -7.90 -49.48
CA ARG A 898 -57.90 -8.16 -50.53
C ARG A 898 -57.87 -7.10 -51.63
N GLU A 899 -57.59 -5.85 -51.29
CA GLU A 899 -57.50 -4.75 -52.25
C GLU A 899 -56.23 -4.83 -53.14
N THR A 900 -55.05 -5.07 -52.55
CA THR A 900 -53.75 -4.99 -53.27
C THR A 900 -53.43 -6.25 -54.07
N ALA A 901 -53.69 -7.43 -53.50
CA ALA A 901 -53.38 -8.71 -54.14
C ALA A 901 -54.55 -9.24 -54.99
N GLN A 902 -55.74 -8.62 -54.90
CA GLN A 902 -56.99 -9.04 -55.54
C GLN A 902 -57.39 -10.51 -55.26
N MET A 903 -57.04 -11.02 -54.08
CA MET A 903 -57.28 -12.39 -53.63
C MET A 903 -57.64 -12.38 -52.14
N SER A 904 -58.39 -13.37 -51.66
CA SER A 904 -58.58 -13.56 -50.21
C SER A 904 -57.27 -14.02 -49.54
N PRO A 905 -57.11 -13.83 -48.21
CA PRO A 905 -55.92 -14.31 -47.50
C PRO A 905 -55.63 -15.79 -47.77
N ASP A 906 -56.65 -16.65 -47.70
CA ASP A 906 -56.49 -18.09 -47.92
C ASP A 906 -56.02 -18.42 -49.35
N GLU A 907 -56.58 -17.74 -50.37
CA GLU A 907 -56.17 -17.90 -51.78
C GLU A 907 -54.73 -17.41 -52.03
N LEU A 908 -54.32 -16.28 -51.45
CA LEU A 908 -52.94 -15.76 -51.55
C LEU A 908 -51.94 -16.67 -50.81
N GLY A 909 -52.37 -17.24 -49.69
CA GLY A 909 -51.61 -18.24 -48.95
C GLY A 909 -51.30 -19.47 -49.81
N GLN A 910 -52.32 -20.03 -50.46
CA GLN A 910 -52.19 -21.19 -51.35
C GLN A 910 -51.19 -20.90 -52.49
N LYS A 911 -51.28 -19.73 -53.11
CA LYS A 911 -50.36 -19.31 -54.18
C LYS A 911 -48.90 -19.16 -53.73
N LEU A 912 -48.63 -18.59 -52.55
CA LEU A 912 -47.27 -18.50 -52.00
C LEU A 912 -46.66 -19.88 -51.68
N LEU A 913 -47.51 -20.86 -51.34
CA LEU A 913 -47.10 -22.25 -51.16
C LEU A 913 -46.73 -22.90 -52.50
N ASP A 914 -47.56 -22.69 -53.53
CA ASP A 914 -47.34 -23.25 -54.87
C ASP A 914 -46.07 -22.68 -55.54
N ASP A 915 -45.78 -21.38 -55.38
CA ASP A 915 -44.60 -20.71 -55.95
C ASP A 915 -43.30 -20.95 -55.13
N ALA A 916 -43.36 -21.69 -54.02
CA ALA A 916 -42.27 -21.89 -53.06
C ALA A 916 -41.57 -20.59 -52.59
N ILE A 917 -42.28 -19.46 -52.67
CA ILE A 917 -41.77 -18.15 -52.25
C ILE A 917 -41.75 -18.15 -50.73
N ALA A 918 -40.55 -18.02 -50.17
CA ALA A 918 -40.38 -17.93 -48.73
C ALA A 918 -41.20 -16.75 -48.20
N ARG A 919 -42.22 -17.06 -47.39
CA ARG A 919 -42.98 -16.06 -46.65
C ARG A 919 -41.99 -15.36 -45.70
N PRO A 920 -41.78 -14.04 -45.79
CA PRO A 920 -40.96 -13.33 -44.82
C PRO A 920 -41.53 -13.58 -43.42
N ARG A 921 -40.68 -13.68 -42.42
CA ARG A 921 -41.14 -13.99 -41.05
C ARG A 921 -41.59 -12.76 -40.26
N ASP A 922 -41.28 -11.58 -40.78
CA ASP A 922 -41.42 -10.30 -40.11
C ASP A 922 -41.72 -9.23 -41.17
N THR A 923 -42.72 -8.42 -40.86
CA THR A 923 -43.30 -7.39 -41.70
C THR A 923 -42.46 -6.14 -41.89
N ALA A 924 -41.90 -5.58 -40.81
CA ALA A 924 -41.08 -4.36 -40.89
C ALA A 924 -39.71 -4.65 -41.51
N GLY A 925 -39.16 -5.84 -41.22
CA GLY A 925 -37.93 -6.35 -41.83
C GLY A 925 -38.09 -6.60 -43.32
N ALA A 926 -39.23 -7.13 -43.77
CA ALA A 926 -39.52 -7.29 -45.18
C ALA A 926 -39.78 -5.95 -45.90
N GLU A 927 -40.38 -4.95 -45.26
CA GLU A 927 -40.51 -3.60 -45.83
C GLU A 927 -39.19 -2.82 -45.87
N SER A 928 -38.41 -2.91 -44.81
CA SER A 928 -37.09 -2.29 -44.75
C SER A 928 -36.09 -3.04 -45.62
N LEU A 929 -36.22 -4.36 -45.80
CA LEU A 929 -35.50 -5.06 -46.87
C LEU A 929 -36.02 -4.55 -48.19
N LEU A 930 -37.32 -4.46 -48.42
CA LEU A 930 -37.83 -4.03 -49.71
C LEU A 930 -37.31 -2.64 -50.11
N SER A 931 -37.51 -1.65 -49.26
CA SER A 931 -37.00 -0.28 -49.43
C SER A 931 -35.46 -0.22 -49.38
N GLY A 932 -34.84 -1.08 -48.58
CA GLY A 932 -33.39 -1.16 -48.42
C GLY A 932 -32.74 -1.76 -49.64
N LEU A 933 -33.23 -2.88 -50.14
CA LEU A 933 -32.87 -3.55 -51.38
C LEU A 933 -33.07 -2.60 -52.57
N GLU A 934 -34.16 -1.83 -52.59
CA GLU A 934 -34.40 -0.81 -53.62
C GLU A 934 -33.35 0.31 -53.59
N ARG A 935 -33.05 0.86 -52.41
CA ARG A 935 -32.03 1.91 -52.23
C ARG A 935 -30.59 1.40 -52.31
N GLU A 936 -30.35 0.17 -51.91
CA GLU A 936 -29.04 -0.48 -51.84
C GLU A 936 -28.64 -0.94 -53.23
N ARG A 937 -29.59 -1.42 -54.03
CA ARG A 937 -29.37 -1.58 -55.47
C ARG A 937 -28.94 -0.26 -56.12
N GLU A 938 -29.56 0.86 -55.75
CA GLU A 938 -29.21 2.17 -56.31
C GLU A 938 -27.91 2.77 -55.75
N ALA A 939 -27.60 2.55 -54.48
CA ALA A 939 -26.44 3.13 -53.80
C ALA A 939 -25.11 2.38 -54.05
N LEU A 940 -25.16 1.12 -54.50
CA LEU A 940 -23.96 0.31 -54.72
C LEU A 940 -23.04 0.84 -55.84
N GLY A 941 -23.55 1.67 -56.75
CA GLY A 941 -22.73 2.24 -57.83
C GLY A 941 -22.10 1.16 -58.73
N ALA A 942 -20.92 1.41 -59.30
CA ALA A 942 -20.19 0.40 -60.09
C ALA A 942 -19.41 -0.55 -59.16
N VAL A 943 -19.69 -1.86 -59.20
CA VAL A 943 -19.24 -2.81 -58.16
C VAL A 943 -18.25 -3.90 -58.65
N ASN A 944 -17.27 -4.30 -57.81
CA ASN A 944 -16.19 -5.28 -58.09
C ASN A 944 -16.39 -6.68 -57.43
N LEU A 945 -16.56 -7.74 -58.24
CA LEU A 945 -17.02 -9.09 -57.83
C LEU A 945 -15.98 -10.05 -57.15
N ARG A 946 -14.72 -9.66 -56.85
CA ARG A 946 -13.62 -10.59 -56.46
C ARG A 946 -13.09 -10.55 -55.00
N ALA A 947 -13.53 -9.65 -54.13
CA ALA A 947 -12.78 -9.33 -52.91
C ALA A 947 -13.02 -10.23 -51.66
N GLU A 948 -13.88 -11.26 -51.74
CA GLU A 948 -14.33 -12.02 -50.55
C GLU A 948 -13.26 -12.99 -50.04
N GLU A 949 -12.51 -13.57 -50.95
CA GLU A 949 -11.48 -14.58 -50.68
C GLU A 949 -10.31 -13.98 -49.88
N GLU A 950 -9.88 -12.76 -50.23
CA GLU A 950 -8.73 -12.08 -49.62
C GLU A 950 -8.99 -11.63 -48.17
N ALA A 951 -10.26 -11.47 -47.80
CA ALA A 951 -10.69 -10.99 -46.50
C ALA A 951 -10.69 -12.07 -45.39
N ALA A 952 -10.87 -13.34 -45.73
CA ALA A 952 -10.94 -14.42 -44.74
C ALA A 952 -9.55 -14.69 -44.11
N GLU A 953 -8.52 -14.74 -44.95
CA GLU A 953 -7.15 -15.07 -44.58
C GLU A 953 -6.55 -14.10 -43.54
N TYR A 954 -6.80 -12.80 -43.68
CA TYR A 954 -6.28 -11.77 -42.78
C TYR A 954 -6.99 -11.76 -41.40
N GLY A 955 -8.19 -12.34 -41.29
CA GLY A 955 -8.99 -12.33 -40.07
C GLY A 955 -8.55 -13.33 -39.00
N GLU A 956 -8.25 -14.56 -39.41
CA GLU A 956 -7.80 -15.61 -38.49
C GLU A 956 -6.48 -15.24 -37.80
N ARG A 957 -5.60 -14.59 -38.56
CA ARG A 957 -4.28 -14.16 -38.08
C ARG A 957 -4.33 -13.11 -36.96
N LEU A 958 -5.32 -12.20 -37.00
CA LEU A 958 -5.49 -11.15 -36.00
C LEU A 958 -6.07 -11.69 -34.66
N GLY A 959 -6.90 -12.74 -34.72
CA GLY A 959 -7.52 -13.34 -33.54
C GLY A 959 -6.52 -14.01 -32.60
N ALA A 960 -5.57 -14.76 -33.17
CA ALA A 960 -4.50 -15.40 -32.40
C ALA A 960 -3.66 -14.38 -31.61
N MET A 961 -3.31 -13.25 -32.24
CA MET A 961 -2.46 -12.21 -31.61
C MET A 961 -3.10 -11.54 -30.39
N LYS A 962 -4.43 -11.38 -30.36
CA LYS A 962 -5.11 -10.72 -29.23
C LYS A 962 -5.08 -11.54 -27.94
N SER A 963 -5.11 -12.88 -28.04
CA SER A 963 -5.01 -13.77 -26.87
C SER A 963 -3.62 -13.71 -26.25
N GLU A 964 -2.57 -13.81 -27.09
CA GLU A 964 -1.17 -13.76 -26.65
C GLU A 964 -0.83 -12.47 -25.87
N ARG A 965 -1.46 -11.35 -26.25
CA ARG A 965 -1.28 -10.05 -25.59
C ARG A 965 -1.73 -10.04 -24.12
N ILE A 966 -2.87 -10.66 -23.82
CA ILE A 966 -3.48 -10.66 -22.48
C ILE A 966 -2.61 -11.43 -21.50
N ASP A 967 -2.16 -12.62 -21.92
CA ASP A 967 -1.32 -13.48 -21.10
C ASP A 967 0.03 -12.82 -20.79
N LEU A 968 0.61 -12.11 -21.77
CA LEU A 968 1.88 -11.41 -21.59
C LEU A 968 1.78 -10.26 -20.58
N THR A 969 0.66 -9.54 -20.55
CA THR A 969 0.45 -8.43 -19.60
C THR A 969 0.37 -8.93 -18.15
N GLN A 970 -0.29 -10.06 -17.91
CA GLN A 970 -0.37 -10.64 -16.56
C GLN A 970 0.99 -11.17 -16.06
N ALA A 971 1.82 -11.70 -16.96
CA ALA A 971 3.17 -12.15 -16.62
C ALA A 971 4.09 -11.00 -16.21
N ILE A 972 3.97 -9.83 -16.85
CA ILE A 972 4.73 -8.61 -16.53
C ILE A 972 4.45 -8.13 -15.10
N ALA A 973 3.19 -8.14 -14.67
CA ALA A 973 2.81 -7.71 -13.32
C ALA A 973 3.49 -8.56 -12.23
N LYS A 974 3.44 -9.89 -12.36
CA LYS A 974 4.07 -10.82 -11.40
C LYS A 974 5.60 -10.68 -11.32
N LEU A 975 6.25 -10.31 -12.43
CA LEU A 975 7.71 -10.12 -12.45
C LEU A 975 8.13 -8.86 -11.69
N ARG A 976 7.30 -7.80 -11.65
CA ARG A 976 7.59 -6.57 -10.91
C ARG A 976 7.55 -6.79 -9.41
N ASP A 977 6.50 -7.44 -8.90
CA ASP A 977 6.36 -7.72 -7.48
C ASP A 977 7.54 -8.55 -6.92
N GLY A 978 7.98 -9.56 -7.67
CA GLY A 978 9.13 -10.38 -7.27
C GLY A 978 10.48 -9.65 -7.28
N ILE A 979 10.62 -8.53 -8.00
CA ILE A 979 11.85 -7.71 -7.99
C ILE A 979 11.93 -6.88 -6.69
N ASP A 980 10.79 -6.38 -6.21
CA ASP A 980 10.74 -5.51 -5.03
C ASP A 980 11.03 -6.28 -3.74
N GLU A 981 10.55 -7.52 -3.63
CA GLU A 981 10.88 -8.42 -2.51
C GLU A 981 12.39 -8.70 -2.42
N LEU A 982 13.05 -8.93 -3.56
CA LEU A 982 14.50 -9.18 -3.62
C LEU A 982 15.33 -7.96 -3.19
N ASN A 983 14.84 -6.75 -3.41
CA ASN A 983 15.53 -5.51 -3.01
C ASN A 983 15.50 -5.31 -1.49
N ALA A 984 14.36 -5.60 -0.85
CA ALA A 984 14.22 -5.50 0.59
C ALA A 984 15.18 -6.48 1.30
N GLU A 985 15.21 -7.73 0.85
CA GLU A 985 16.10 -8.77 1.37
C GLU A 985 17.59 -8.42 1.18
N GLY A 986 17.94 -7.82 0.04
CA GLY A 986 19.32 -7.40 -0.25
C GLY A 986 19.87 -6.34 0.71
N ARG A 987 19.05 -5.34 1.09
CA ARG A 987 19.45 -4.25 1.99
C ARG A 987 19.80 -4.76 3.38
N GLU A 988 18.94 -5.60 3.93
CA GLU A 988 19.10 -6.14 5.29
C GLU A 988 20.40 -6.96 5.42
N ARG A 989 20.66 -7.86 4.45
CA ARG A 989 21.85 -8.72 4.45
C ARG A 989 23.15 -7.92 4.29
N LEU A 990 23.15 -6.84 3.51
CA LEU A 990 24.37 -6.06 3.27
C LEU A 990 24.82 -5.27 4.50
N VAL A 991 23.87 -4.68 5.24
CA VAL A 991 24.16 -3.93 6.48
C VAL A 991 24.70 -4.88 7.55
N ALA A 992 24.05 -6.03 7.74
CA ALA A 992 24.51 -7.05 8.69
C ALA A 992 25.94 -7.54 8.37
N ALA A 993 26.27 -7.73 7.10
CA ALA A 993 27.60 -8.15 6.67
C ALA A 993 28.66 -7.07 6.90
N PHE A 994 28.34 -5.80 6.62
CA PHE A 994 29.25 -4.67 6.83
C PHE A 994 29.72 -4.57 8.29
N ASP A 995 28.80 -4.70 9.25
CA ASP A 995 29.12 -4.57 10.68
C ASP A 995 30.07 -5.68 11.16
N VAL A 996 29.80 -6.93 10.75
CA VAL A 996 30.64 -8.09 11.10
C VAL A 996 32.03 -7.98 10.48
N ILE A 997 32.12 -7.57 9.22
CA ILE A 997 33.40 -7.43 8.51
C ILE A 997 34.24 -6.28 9.09
N ASN A 998 33.62 -5.15 9.45
CA ASN A 998 34.31 -4.03 10.05
C ASN A 998 34.95 -4.42 11.40
N ALA A 999 34.24 -5.21 12.22
CA ALA A 999 34.77 -5.73 13.49
C ALA A 999 35.96 -6.69 13.27
N ASN A 1000 35.85 -7.60 12.30
CA ASN A 1000 36.93 -8.56 11.99
C ASN A 1000 38.18 -7.86 11.40
N PHE A 1001 37.97 -6.87 10.53
CA PHE A 1001 39.05 -6.06 9.95
C PHE A 1001 39.82 -5.30 11.03
N LYS A 1002 39.12 -4.67 11.98
CA LYS A 1002 39.71 -4.00 13.15
C LYS A 1002 40.68 -4.91 13.90
N ALA A 1003 40.20 -6.10 14.27
CA ALA A 1003 40.96 -7.06 15.06
C ALA A 1003 42.20 -7.60 14.33
N LEU A 1004 42.05 -7.95 13.03
CA LEU A 1004 43.16 -8.50 12.24
C LEU A 1004 44.23 -7.46 11.91
N PHE A 1005 43.82 -6.21 11.66
CA PHE A 1005 44.75 -5.12 11.40
C PHE A 1005 45.63 -4.85 12.62
N GLU A 1006 45.03 -4.79 13.81
CA GLU A 1006 45.77 -4.61 15.07
C GLU A 1006 46.76 -5.77 15.32
N ALA A 1007 46.34 -7.01 15.07
CA ALA A 1007 47.20 -8.19 15.24
C ALA A 1007 48.39 -8.22 14.25
N LEU A 1008 48.17 -7.89 12.97
CA LEU A 1008 49.19 -7.91 11.92
C LEU A 1008 50.31 -6.87 12.12
N PHE A 1009 49.95 -5.67 12.60
CA PHE A 1009 50.92 -4.59 12.81
C PHE A 1009 51.47 -4.57 14.24
N GLY A 1010 50.94 -5.40 15.15
CA GLY A 1010 51.32 -5.44 16.58
C GLY A 1010 50.79 -4.23 17.37
N GLY A 1011 49.66 -3.67 16.92
CA GLY A 1011 49.05 -2.41 17.35
C GLY A 1011 48.55 -1.59 16.16
N GLY A 1012 47.86 -0.48 16.43
CA GLY A 1012 47.24 0.38 15.40
C GLY A 1012 45.72 0.21 15.32
N GLN A 1013 45.04 1.06 14.54
CA GLN A 1013 43.58 1.04 14.39
C GLN A 1013 43.18 1.16 12.93
N ALA A 1014 42.15 0.43 12.51
CA ALA A 1014 41.57 0.56 11.18
C ALA A 1014 40.05 0.47 11.24
N GLU A 1015 39.32 1.07 10.30
CA GLU A 1015 37.87 0.96 10.24
C GLU A 1015 37.33 1.14 8.81
N LEU A 1016 36.16 0.56 8.57
CA LEU A 1016 35.41 0.67 7.33
C LEU A 1016 34.23 1.64 7.51
N LYS A 1017 33.94 2.43 6.46
CA LYS A 1017 32.76 3.30 6.39
C LYS A 1017 32.09 3.23 5.03
N LEU A 1018 30.76 3.12 5.03
CA LEU A 1018 29.93 3.34 3.84
C LEU A 1018 29.79 4.84 3.60
N VAL A 1019 30.01 5.28 2.37
CA VAL A 1019 30.04 6.70 1.96
C VAL A 1019 29.21 6.88 0.68
N GLU A 1020 28.94 8.12 0.28
CA GLU A 1020 28.27 8.51 -0.99
C GLU A 1020 26.75 8.31 -1.12
N SER A 1021 26.12 7.36 -0.42
CA SER A 1021 24.66 7.20 -0.45
C SER A 1021 24.11 6.67 0.88
N ASP A 1022 22.88 7.04 1.21
CA ASP A 1022 22.14 6.53 2.37
C ASP A 1022 21.52 5.15 2.12
N ASP A 1023 21.31 4.74 0.85
CA ASP A 1023 20.91 3.37 0.53
C ASP A 1023 22.14 2.44 0.54
N PRO A 1024 22.20 1.44 1.43
CA PRO A 1024 23.34 0.53 1.53
C PRO A 1024 23.67 -0.17 0.20
N LEU A 1025 22.67 -0.45 -0.66
CA LEU A 1025 22.87 -1.09 -1.96
C LEU A 1025 23.47 -0.16 -3.02
N GLU A 1026 23.56 1.14 -2.77
CA GLU A 1026 24.10 2.16 -3.69
C GLU A 1026 25.34 2.90 -3.13
N ALA A 1027 25.63 2.79 -1.83
CA ALA A 1027 26.79 3.40 -1.17
C ALA A 1027 28.15 2.86 -1.67
N GLY A 1028 29.25 3.61 -1.47
CA GLY A 1028 30.63 3.18 -1.68
C GLY A 1028 31.32 2.78 -0.37
N LEU A 1029 32.41 1.99 -0.43
CA LEU A 1029 33.19 1.56 0.75
C LEU A 1029 34.54 2.26 0.83
N GLU A 1030 34.78 3.01 1.92
CA GLU A 1030 36.07 3.64 2.21
C GLU A 1030 36.79 2.98 3.39
N ILE A 1031 38.12 2.89 3.30
CA ILE A 1031 38.99 2.18 4.25
C ILE A 1031 39.91 3.19 4.92
N TYR A 1032 39.78 3.30 6.24
CA TYR A 1032 40.64 4.12 7.08
C TYR A 1032 41.57 3.23 7.89
N ALA A 1033 42.87 3.51 7.88
CA ALA A 1033 43.86 2.73 8.59
C ALA A 1033 44.93 3.60 9.24
N CYS A 1034 45.43 3.15 10.37
CA CYS A 1034 46.40 3.85 11.22
C CYS A 1034 47.43 2.83 11.75
N PRO A 1035 48.53 2.60 11.02
CA PRO A 1035 49.63 1.78 11.52
C PRO A 1035 50.25 2.38 12.78
N PRO A 1036 50.86 1.56 13.64
CA PRO A 1036 51.45 2.01 14.90
C PRO A 1036 52.51 3.09 14.66
N GLY A 1037 52.33 4.26 15.29
CA GLY A 1037 53.20 5.42 15.17
C GLY A 1037 52.85 6.43 14.07
N LYS A 1038 51.78 6.20 13.26
CA LYS A 1038 51.30 7.13 12.21
C LYS A 1038 49.89 7.65 12.51
N ARG A 1039 49.40 8.62 11.72
CA ARG A 1039 48.04 9.19 11.83
C ARG A 1039 47.07 8.43 10.93
N LEU A 1040 45.81 8.35 11.36
CA LEU A 1040 44.70 7.76 10.60
C LEU A 1040 44.59 8.46 9.24
N SER A 1041 44.76 7.70 8.17
CA SER A 1041 44.67 8.22 6.80
C SER A 1041 43.91 7.23 5.90
N VAL A 1042 43.44 7.74 4.76
CA VAL A 1042 42.82 6.90 3.73
C VAL A 1042 43.89 6.02 3.13
N MET A 1043 43.58 4.74 2.91
CA MET A 1043 44.53 3.71 2.48
C MET A 1043 45.42 4.10 1.28
N SER A 1044 44.93 4.94 0.36
CA SER A 1044 45.66 5.42 -0.83
C SER A 1044 46.88 6.31 -0.53
N LEU A 1045 47.00 6.86 0.70
CA LEU A 1045 48.06 7.79 1.11
C LEU A 1045 49.19 7.15 1.93
N MET A 1046 49.21 5.82 2.03
CA MET A 1046 50.16 5.04 2.85
C MET A 1046 51.35 4.51 2.04
N SER A 1047 52.41 4.00 2.71
CA SER A 1047 53.57 3.39 2.04
C SER A 1047 53.21 2.06 1.38
N GLY A 1048 53.81 1.71 0.22
CA GLY A 1048 53.42 0.54 -0.58
C GLY A 1048 53.39 -0.81 0.17
N GLY A 1049 54.32 -1.03 1.12
CA GLY A 1049 54.31 -2.24 1.97
C GLY A 1049 53.20 -2.22 3.04
N GLU A 1050 52.86 -1.05 3.59
CA GLU A 1050 51.77 -0.88 4.56
C GLU A 1050 50.40 -0.99 3.87
N GLN A 1051 50.29 -0.50 2.64
CA GLN A 1051 49.09 -0.66 1.81
C GLN A 1051 48.82 -2.14 1.52
N ALA A 1052 49.86 -2.91 1.18
CA ALA A 1052 49.73 -4.34 0.91
C ALA A 1052 49.25 -5.12 2.15
N LEU A 1053 49.80 -4.84 3.33
CA LEU A 1053 49.38 -5.45 4.60
C LEU A 1053 47.98 -5.01 5.06
N THR A 1054 47.63 -3.73 4.88
CA THR A 1054 46.29 -3.20 5.19
C THR A 1054 45.22 -3.84 4.32
N ALA A 1055 45.49 -3.95 3.02
CA ALA A 1055 44.59 -4.61 2.07
C ALA A 1055 44.50 -6.12 2.31
N ALA A 1056 45.60 -6.78 2.73
CA ALA A 1056 45.56 -8.17 3.18
C ALA A 1056 44.67 -8.31 4.43
N ALA A 1057 44.81 -7.45 5.44
CA ALA A 1057 43.97 -7.46 6.64
C ALA A 1057 42.47 -7.32 6.31
N LEU A 1058 42.12 -6.51 5.32
CA LEU A 1058 40.74 -6.37 4.85
C LEU A 1058 40.22 -7.62 4.17
N ILE A 1059 41.00 -8.19 3.23
CA ILE A 1059 40.62 -9.44 2.53
C ILE A 1059 40.38 -10.56 3.56
N PHE A 1060 41.24 -10.66 4.58
CA PHE A 1060 41.09 -11.66 5.64
C PHE A 1060 39.99 -11.30 6.65
N GLY A 1061 39.69 -10.02 6.89
CA GLY A 1061 38.56 -9.58 7.72
C GLY A 1061 37.20 -9.88 7.08
N VAL A 1062 37.11 -9.67 5.77
CA VAL A 1062 35.99 -10.09 4.93
C VAL A 1062 35.83 -11.62 4.98
N PHE A 1063 36.95 -12.33 4.89
CA PHE A 1063 36.97 -13.79 4.96
C PHE A 1063 36.43 -14.36 6.27
N LEU A 1064 36.76 -13.76 7.43
CA LEU A 1064 36.28 -14.25 8.73
C LEU A 1064 34.77 -14.08 8.94
N ALA A 1065 34.12 -13.16 8.23
CA ALA A 1065 32.68 -12.95 8.36
C ALA A 1065 31.86 -14.09 7.73
N ASN A 1066 32.34 -14.65 6.63
CA ASN A 1066 31.79 -15.85 6.02
C ASN A 1066 32.93 -16.76 5.54
N PRO A 1067 33.46 -17.64 6.42
CA PRO A 1067 34.67 -18.39 6.14
C PRO A 1067 34.46 -19.34 4.96
N ALA A 1068 35.20 -19.10 3.88
CA ALA A 1068 35.13 -19.96 2.72
C ALA A 1068 35.82 -21.31 3.04
N PRO A 1069 35.33 -22.43 2.47
CA PRO A 1069 35.92 -23.76 2.63
C PRO A 1069 37.35 -23.90 2.11
N VAL A 1070 37.78 -23.03 1.19
CA VAL A 1070 39.16 -22.98 0.70
C VAL A 1070 39.61 -21.53 0.58
N CYS A 1071 40.86 -21.25 0.93
CA CYS A 1071 41.51 -19.98 0.66
C CYS A 1071 42.80 -20.23 -0.13
N VAL A 1072 42.97 -19.57 -1.27
CA VAL A 1072 44.13 -19.73 -2.15
C VAL A 1072 44.83 -18.39 -2.31
N LEU A 1073 46.13 -18.33 -2.02
CA LEU A 1073 46.94 -17.12 -2.02
C LEU A 1073 48.11 -17.27 -3.00
N ASP A 1074 48.10 -16.52 -4.10
CA ASP A 1074 49.13 -16.59 -5.16
C ASP A 1074 50.11 -15.41 -5.08
N GLU A 1075 51.33 -15.70 -4.62
CA GLU A 1075 52.46 -14.76 -4.50
C GLU A 1075 52.11 -13.46 -3.75
N VAL A 1076 51.26 -13.57 -2.73
CA VAL A 1076 50.83 -12.46 -1.86
C VAL A 1076 51.98 -11.89 -1.02
N ASP A 1077 53.02 -12.70 -0.80
CA ASP A 1077 54.23 -12.37 -0.06
C ASP A 1077 55.33 -11.71 -0.94
N ALA A 1078 55.15 -11.66 -2.26
CA ALA A 1078 56.13 -11.06 -3.18
C ALA A 1078 56.42 -9.56 -2.96
N PRO A 1079 55.46 -8.68 -2.59
CA PRO A 1079 55.72 -7.26 -2.33
C PRO A 1079 56.11 -6.97 -0.86
N LEU A 1080 56.30 -7.98 -0.03
CA LEU A 1080 56.61 -7.85 1.40
C LEU A 1080 58.11 -8.09 1.67
N ASP A 1081 58.67 -7.40 2.65
CA ASP A 1081 60.01 -7.65 3.17
C ASP A 1081 60.00 -8.81 4.20
N ASP A 1082 61.17 -9.37 4.51
CA ASP A 1082 61.28 -10.60 5.34
C ASP A 1082 60.59 -10.46 6.72
N ALA A 1083 60.61 -9.27 7.31
CA ALA A 1083 59.96 -8.99 8.60
C ALA A 1083 58.42 -9.00 8.50
N ASN A 1084 57.86 -8.46 7.42
CA ASN A 1084 56.41 -8.47 7.19
C ASN A 1084 55.92 -9.82 6.64
N VAL A 1085 56.78 -10.59 5.96
CA VAL A 1085 56.48 -11.98 5.56
C VAL A 1085 56.29 -12.88 6.80
N ASP A 1086 57.09 -12.73 7.86
CA ASP A 1086 56.89 -13.50 9.10
C ASP A 1086 55.57 -13.12 9.81
N ARG A 1087 55.18 -11.84 9.80
CA ARG A 1087 53.87 -11.38 10.34
C ARG A 1087 52.70 -11.97 9.56
N PHE A 1088 52.81 -11.99 8.22
CA PHE A 1088 51.84 -12.63 7.34
C PHE A 1088 51.73 -14.15 7.64
N CYS A 1089 52.85 -14.84 7.83
CA CYS A 1089 52.85 -16.27 8.18
C CYS A 1089 52.20 -16.56 9.55
N ARG A 1090 52.42 -15.70 10.56
CA ARG A 1090 51.76 -15.83 11.87
C ARG A 1090 50.25 -15.66 11.78
N MET A 1091 49.79 -14.69 11.00
CA MET A 1091 48.37 -14.49 10.75
C MET A 1091 47.75 -15.72 10.06
N LEU A 1092 48.39 -16.30 9.04
CA LEU A 1092 47.89 -17.53 8.40
C LEU A 1092 47.74 -18.68 9.39
N HIS A 1093 48.68 -18.80 10.34
CA HIS A 1093 48.59 -19.80 11.40
C HIS A 1093 47.45 -19.52 12.38
N GLU A 1094 47.24 -18.25 12.75
CA GLU A 1094 46.13 -17.83 13.60
C GLU A 1094 44.76 -18.08 12.93
N MET A 1095 44.62 -17.76 11.64
CA MET A 1095 43.40 -18.00 10.89
C MET A 1095 43.08 -19.50 10.74
N ARG A 1096 44.10 -20.33 10.53
CA ARG A 1096 43.97 -21.80 10.56
C ARG A 1096 43.39 -22.29 11.89
N SER A 1097 43.76 -21.67 13.01
CA SER A 1097 43.27 -22.10 14.34
C SER A 1097 41.82 -21.69 14.63
N ARG A 1098 41.35 -20.62 13.98
CA ARG A 1098 40.01 -20.03 14.19
C ARG A 1098 38.96 -20.50 13.20
N THR A 1099 39.35 -21.12 12.09
CA THR A 1099 38.45 -21.53 11.00
C THR A 1099 38.77 -22.92 10.47
N ASP A 1100 37.75 -23.64 9.99
CA ASP A 1100 37.92 -24.94 9.30
C ASP A 1100 38.35 -24.80 7.82
N THR A 1101 38.92 -23.65 7.47
CA THR A 1101 39.33 -23.31 6.10
C THR A 1101 40.60 -24.05 5.71
N ARG A 1102 40.63 -24.56 4.48
CA ARG A 1102 41.80 -25.19 3.89
C ARG A 1102 42.62 -24.14 3.12
N PHE A 1103 43.88 -23.92 3.49
CA PHE A 1103 44.72 -22.89 2.88
C PHE A 1103 45.68 -23.48 1.85
N ILE A 1104 45.74 -22.86 0.67
CA ILE A 1104 46.70 -23.18 -0.39
C ILE A 1104 47.52 -21.93 -0.69
N VAL A 1105 48.82 -21.94 -0.40
CA VAL A 1105 49.71 -20.79 -0.59
C VAL A 1105 50.70 -21.08 -1.70
N ILE A 1106 50.64 -20.33 -2.79
CA ILE A 1106 51.58 -20.42 -3.90
C ILE A 1106 52.67 -19.38 -3.66
N THR A 1107 53.91 -19.80 -3.43
CA THR A 1107 55.01 -18.90 -3.06
C THR A 1107 56.35 -19.39 -3.60
N HIS A 1108 57.29 -18.46 -3.75
CA HIS A 1108 58.72 -18.72 -3.96
C HIS A 1108 59.61 -18.22 -2.79
N ASN A 1109 59.00 -17.67 -1.73
CA ASN A 1109 59.71 -17.15 -0.56
C ASN A 1109 60.08 -18.28 0.42
N PRO A 1110 61.38 -18.49 0.71
CA PRO A 1110 61.84 -19.55 1.62
C PRO A 1110 61.22 -19.50 3.03
N VAL A 1111 60.94 -18.29 3.56
CA VAL A 1111 60.37 -18.11 4.91
C VAL A 1111 58.94 -18.67 4.96
N THR A 1112 58.11 -18.31 3.98
CA THR A 1112 56.73 -18.81 3.85
C THR A 1112 56.70 -20.32 3.66
N MET A 1113 57.62 -20.87 2.85
CA MET A 1113 57.71 -22.32 2.60
C MET A 1113 57.99 -23.12 3.88
N SER A 1114 58.87 -22.61 4.75
CA SER A 1114 59.26 -23.29 5.99
C SER A 1114 58.14 -23.40 7.03
N ARG A 1115 57.04 -22.66 6.85
CA ARG A 1115 55.89 -22.61 7.76
C ARG A 1115 54.67 -23.41 7.26
N MET A 1116 54.80 -24.15 6.15
CA MET A 1116 53.73 -24.95 5.57
C MET A 1116 53.69 -26.35 6.19
N ASP A 1117 52.50 -26.95 6.34
CA ASP A 1117 52.39 -28.34 6.80
C ASP A 1117 52.78 -29.33 5.68
N ARG A 1118 52.49 -28.97 4.43
CA ARG A 1118 52.67 -29.80 3.23
C ARG A 1118 53.16 -28.93 2.07
N LEU A 1119 54.02 -29.45 1.21
CA LEU A 1119 54.49 -28.79 0.00
C LEU A 1119 54.22 -29.63 -1.25
N TYR A 1120 53.59 -29.02 -2.24
CA TYR A 1120 53.51 -29.54 -3.60
C TYR A 1120 54.53 -28.81 -4.47
N GLY A 1121 55.59 -29.50 -4.85
CA GLY A 1121 56.59 -29.04 -5.81
C GLY A 1121 56.08 -29.19 -7.25
N VAL A 1122 55.98 -28.07 -7.97
CA VAL A 1122 55.71 -28.07 -9.41
C VAL A 1122 57.05 -28.00 -10.14
N THR A 1123 57.44 -29.11 -10.76
CA THR A 1123 58.67 -29.23 -11.55
C THR A 1123 58.37 -29.13 -13.04
N MET A 1124 59.35 -28.71 -13.83
CA MET A 1124 59.25 -28.64 -15.29
C MET A 1124 60.33 -29.52 -15.91
N PRO A 1125 60.13 -30.86 -15.92
CA PRO A 1125 61.13 -31.80 -16.46
C PRO A 1125 61.38 -31.59 -17.96
N GLU A 1126 60.37 -31.13 -18.69
CA GLU A 1126 60.48 -30.71 -20.10
C GLU A 1126 59.90 -29.30 -20.26
N ARG A 1127 60.52 -28.48 -21.11
CA ARG A 1127 60.16 -27.07 -21.27
C ARG A 1127 58.69 -26.93 -21.72
N GLY A 1128 57.87 -26.33 -20.86
CA GLY A 1128 56.44 -26.13 -21.11
C GLY A 1128 55.52 -27.21 -20.52
N MET A 1129 56.06 -28.25 -19.87
CA MET A 1129 55.26 -29.29 -19.21
C MET A 1129 55.51 -29.33 -17.70
N SER A 1130 54.45 -29.17 -16.93
CA SER A 1130 54.47 -29.16 -15.47
C SER A 1130 54.13 -30.55 -14.93
N GLN A 1131 54.91 -31.03 -13.96
CA GLN A 1131 54.61 -32.23 -13.19
C GLN A 1131 54.56 -31.88 -11.70
N LEU A 1132 53.53 -32.38 -11.01
CA LEU A 1132 53.29 -32.15 -9.60
C LEU A 1132 53.94 -33.27 -8.77
N VAL A 1133 54.71 -32.90 -7.74
CA VAL A 1133 55.33 -33.80 -6.77
C VAL A 1133 54.93 -33.33 -5.37
N SER A 1134 54.59 -34.23 -4.45
CA SER A 1134 54.17 -33.87 -3.09
C SER A 1134 55.17 -34.32 -2.04
N VAL A 1135 55.36 -33.49 -1.02
CA VAL A 1135 56.16 -33.79 0.17
C VAL A 1135 55.40 -33.27 1.40
N ASN A 1136 55.23 -34.11 2.41
CA ASN A 1136 54.62 -33.71 3.69
C ASN A 1136 55.73 -33.34 4.68
N LEU A 1137 55.79 -32.07 5.09
CA LEU A 1137 56.88 -31.54 5.90
C LEU A 1137 56.82 -32.05 7.35
N ASN A 1138 55.62 -32.23 7.89
CA ASN A 1138 55.44 -32.79 9.24
C ASN A 1138 55.93 -34.25 9.33
N GLN A 1139 55.74 -35.03 8.26
CA GLN A 1139 56.31 -36.38 8.17
C GLN A 1139 57.83 -36.35 7.94
N ALA A 1140 58.34 -35.40 7.16
CA ALA A 1140 59.77 -35.26 6.91
C ALA A 1140 60.56 -34.80 8.17
N GLU A 1141 60.02 -33.87 8.97
CA GLU A 1141 60.60 -33.48 10.27
C GLU A 1141 60.65 -34.64 11.26
N GLN A 1142 59.62 -35.50 11.27
CA GLN A 1142 59.61 -36.72 12.10
C GLN A 1142 60.61 -37.78 11.62
N ILE A 1143 60.92 -37.83 10.32
CA ILE A 1143 61.92 -38.76 9.74
C ILE A 1143 63.36 -38.24 9.91
N VAL A 1144 63.56 -36.93 10.06
CA VAL A 1144 64.89 -36.29 10.30
C VAL A 1144 65.20 -36.17 11.81
N ALA A 1145 64.17 -36.09 12.66
CA ALA A 1145 64.31 -36.08 14.12
C ALA A 1145 64.38 -37.49 14.74
N ALA A 1146 64.09 -38.54 13.96
CA ALA A 1146 64.33 -39.96 14.27
C ALA A 1146 65.67 -40.40 13.69
#